data_AF-A0A1V5IP15-F1
#
_entry.id   AF-A0A1V5IP15-F1
#
_cell.length_a   1.000
_cell.length_b   1.000
_cell.length_c   1.000
_cell.angle_alpha   90.00
_cell.angle_beta   90.00
_cell.angle_gamma   90.00
#
_symmetry.space_group_name_H-M   'P 1'
#
loop_
_entity.id
_entity.type
_entity.pdbx_description
1 polymer ?
#
loop_
_entity_poly.entity_id
_entity_poly.type
_entity_poly.pdbx_seq_one_letter_code
_entity_poly.pdbx_strand_id
1 'polypeptide(L)'
;MGLAYDPPMSQFATSGVLAAFLGLFLIPVLFVPYVAWTYHRHGTFGWGHVLIAVATVVYGIALWTYTIVPLPDPATMDCSKGGPRPQLIPFGSLADIHVLANGVHDPALIQLVANIALFIPFGMLVRYLVAPRRPAWIVLAALGVSLFIELTQLTGVWGIYPCAYRVFDVDDLITNTAGAALGVMAAPLLRFVPGQRELPEDQPRIVTRGRRLVGMAVDFVSVQGSSLVVYLPLAIAARDAGWFGGQVPYDRLLGWVTLAVSAILLLVVPWAGRGATLGQRFTFVRPVDTSGARPRRRSILLRWATGSGGYFVMVALGAITGRHGFDLIATGWLVAAAAVVVLRHPRGVSGYVSGQMVTDARDESPLHSRASEVDPRSMGIAVVTLVAVGYLGFSALAALAALAPAVGAGFVIAGAVVLFVASVALVPYLVGAGVRAVRREGAGALTLLPLVVAAAIVTPLVLLGVGIWTGVASLVVATLAVLAVLGYFGFLFIAFLAYGQWYAHRRPAGPVDAVVVLGSRVFGERVPPLLAARIDLGIEVLDEQMGADPGSPIVLVCSGGQGPDETMPEGEAMARYAAAHGVAEDRLFRETASRDTRENLTLTRRLLEGRGLGTRMVAVTNDFHAFRASIIARGSGIAAQVIGAPTAHYYFPAAVIREFAGVLALSPAVHAVVGLVLALTVGALGALLLL
;
A
#
# COMPACT_ATOMS: atom_id res chain seq x y z
N MET A 1 3.07 -6.82 -57.07
CA MET A 1 3.32 -8.01 -56.22
C MET A 1 4.17 -7.55 -55.06
N GLY A 2 3.53 -7.26 -53.92
CA GLY A 2 4.22 -6.83 -52.71
C GLY A 2 4.73 -8.05 -51.95
N LEU A 3 6.04 -8.08 -51.72
CA LEU A 3 6.65 -8.98 -50.74
C LEU A 3 6.59 -8.26 -49.40
N ALA A 4 5.59 -8.60 -48.59
CA ALA A 4 5.60 -8.29 -47.17
C ALA A 4 6.58 -9.24 -46.49
N TYR A 5 7.75 -8.72 -46.15
CA TYR A 5 8.67 -9.35 -45.20
C TYR A 5 8.13 -9.03 -43.80
N ASP A 6 7.37 -9.95 -43.21
CA ASP A 6 7.00 -9.87 -41.79
C ASP A 6 8.20 -10.30 -40.94
N PRO A 7 8.68 -9.48 -39.99
CA PRO A 7 9.83 -9.83 -39.18
C PRO A 7 9.48 -10.90 -38.12
N PRO A 8 10.47 -11.68 -37.64
CA PRO A 8 10.32 -12.72 -36.59
C PRO A 8 9.86 -12.21 -35.21
N MET A 9 9.50 -10.93 -35.09
CA MET A 9 9.03 -10.28 -33.86
C MET A 9 7.59 -10.68 -33.46
N SER A 10 6.77 -11.14 -34.41
CA SER A 10 5.35 -11.49 -34.16
C SER A 10 5.16 -12.74 -33.30
N GLN A 11 6.05 -13.74 -33.43
CA GLN A 11 5.99 -14.96 -32.61
C GLN A 11 6.38 -14.68 -31.16
N PHE A 12 7.48 -13.96 -30.91
CA PHE A 12 7.89 -13.57 -29.55
C PHE A 12 6.84 -12.69 -28.86
N ALA A 13 6.18 -11.79 -29.60
CA ALA A 13 5.08 -10.98 -29.08
C ALA A 13 3.86 -11.86 -28.70
N THR A 14 3.51 -12.84 -29.53
CA THR A 14 2.38 -13.75 -29.27
C THR A 14 2.64 -14.65 -28.05
N SER A 15 3.86 -15.19 -27.93
CA SER A 15 4.30 -15.96 -26.77
C SER A 15 4.29 -15.13 -25.49
N GLY A 16 4.73 -13.86 -25.57
CA GLY A 16 4.69 -12.91 -24.45
C GLY A 16 3.27 -12.56 -24.01
N VAL A 17 2.34 -12.39 -24.95
CA VAL A 17 0.92 -12.14 -24.66
C VAL A 17 0.27 -13.36 -24.02
N LEU A 18 0.55 -14.56 -24.52
CA LEU A 18 0.02 -15.82 -23.96
C LEU A 18 0.55 -16.04 -22.54
N ALA A 19 1.84 -15.78 -22.30
CA ALA A 19 2.49 -15.84 -21.00
C ALA A 19 1.87 -14.85 -19.99
N ALA A 20 1.66 -13.60 -20.42
CA ALA A 20 1.01 -12.58 -19.62
C ALA A 20 -0.44 -12.96 -19.27
N PHE A 21 -1.18 -13.51 -20.24
CA PHE A 21 -2.54 -14.01 -20.04
C PHE A 21 -2.55 -15.16 -19.02
N LEU A 22 -1.73 -16.20 -19.21
CA LEU A 22 -1.65 -17.35 -18.30
C LEU A 22 -1.27 -16.92 -16.88
N GLY A 23 -0.36 -15.96 -16.72
CA GLY A 23 0.01 -15.40 -15.43
C GLY A 23 -1.12 -14.66 -14.74
N LEU A 24 -1.96 -13.94 -15.49
CA LEU A 24 -3.13 -13.26 -14.95
C LEU A 24 -4.14 -14.24 -14.33
N PHE A 25 -4.25 -15.47 -14.84
CA PHE A 25 -5.11 -16.52 -14.29
C PHE A 25 -4.44 -17.35 -13.19
N LEU A 26 -3.17 -17.70 -13.34
CA LEU A 26 -2.46 -18.54 -12.37
C LEU A 26 -2.17 -17.82 -11.06
N ILE A 27 -1.84 -16.53 -11.09
CA ILE A 27 -1.50 -15.77 -9.88
C ILE A 27 -2.65 -15.81 -8.86
N PRO A 28 -3.91 -15.46 -9.20
CA PRO A 28 -5.03 -15.56 -8.26
C PRO A 28 -5.27 -16.98 -7.74
N VAL A 29 -5.17 -17.99 -8.60
CA VAL A 29 -5.41 -19.40 -8.21
C VAL A 29 -4.35 -19.90 -7.22
N LEU A 30 -3.08 -19.55 -7.45
CA LEU A 30 -1.96 -19.96 -6.60
C LEU A 30 -1.79 -19.05 -5.37
N PHE A 31 -2.37 -17.86 -5.38
CA PHE A 31 -2.28 -16.90 -4.28
C PHE A 31 -2.85 -17.46 -2.98
N VAL A 32 -4.06 -18.02 -3.02
CA VAL A 32 -4.75 -18.56 -1.84
C VAL A 32 -3.96 -19.68 -1.14
N PRO A 33 -3.54 -20.76 -1.83
CA PRO A 33 -2.74 -21.81 -1.20
C PRO A 33 -1.37 -21.30 -0.74
N TYR A 34 -0.74 -20.37 -1.46
CA TYR A 34 0.52 -19.78 -1.05
C TYR A 34 0.39 -18.96 0.25
N VAL A 35 -0.65 -18.13 0.38
CA VAL A 35 -0.93 -17.38 1.60
C VAL A 35 -1.14 -18.32 2.79
N ALA A 36 -1.95 -19.36 2.60
CA ALA A 36 -2.19 -20.36 3.63
C ALA A 36 -0.88 -21.03 4.06
N TRP A 37 -0.10 -21.55 3.10
CA TRP A 37 1.20 -22.18 3.36
C TRP A 37 2.15 -21.24 4.11
N THR A 38 2.23 -19.97 3.70
CA THR A 38 3.12 -18.97 4.31
C THR A 38 2.72 -18.68 5.76
N TYR A 39 1.43 -18.49 6.05
CA TYR A 39 0.97 -18.27 7.43
C TYR A 39 1.16 -19.50 8.30
N HIS A 40 0.94 -20.71 7.78
CA HIS A 40 1.19 -21.94 8.53
C HIS A 40 2.67 -22.11 8.86
N ARG A 41 3.56 -21.83 7.90
CA ARG A 41 5.00 -22.05 8.05
C ARG A 41 5.73 -20.94 8.80
N HIS A 42 5.44 -19.67 8.46
CA HIS A 42 6.18 -18.51 8.94
C HIS A 42 5.37 -17.67 9.94
N GLY A 43 4.05 -17.89 10.02
CA GLY A 43 3.14 -17.17 10.93
C GLY A 43 2.91 -15.69 10.57
N THR A 44 3.51 -15.20 9.48
CA THR A 44 3.35 -13.83 8.99
C THR A 44 3.21 -13.84 7.48
N PHE A 45 2.58 -12.81 6.93
CA PHE A 45 2.56 -12.55 5.50
C PHE A 45 2.82 -11.07 5.29
N GLY A 46 3.83 -10.78 4.48
CA GLY A 46 4.34 -9.43 4.26
C GLY A 46 4.85 -9.27 2.84
N TRP A 47 5.29 -8.06 2.49
CA TRP A 47 5.70 -7.72 1.12
C TRP A 47 6.78 -8.61 0.53
N GLY A 48 7.74 -9.10 1.33
CA GLY A 48 8.73 -10.04 0.83
C GLY A 48 8.17 -11.40 0.41
N HIS A 49 7.14 -11.90 1.10
CA HIS A 49 6.44 -13.12 0.69
C HIS A 49 5.66 -12.89 -0.61
N VAL A 50 5.01 -11.73 -0.76
CA VAL A 50 4.35 -11.35 -2.02
C VAL A 50 5.37 -11.30 -3.16
N LEU A 51 6.54 -10.70 -2.94
CA LEU A 51 7.61 -10.63 -3.93
C LEU A 51 8.07 -12.02 -4.35
N ILE A 52 8.30 -12.94 -3.39
CA ILE A 52 8.71 -14.32 -3.69
C ILE A 52 7.61 -15.07 -4.45
N ALA A 53 6.34 -14.91 -4.08
CA ALA A 53 5.23 -15.52 -4.82
C ALA A 53 5.14 -15.03 -6.26
N VAL A 54 5.18 -13.71 -6.46
CA VAL A 54 5.15 -13.10 -7.80
C VAL A 54 6.36 -13.58 -8.60
N ALA A 55 7.56 -13.53 -8.01
CA ALA A 55 8.78 -14.02 -8.65
C ALA A 55 8.67 -15.50 -9.02
N THR A 56 8.05 -16.34 -8.18
CA THR A 56 7.83 -17.76 -8.47
C THR A 56 6.92 -17.97 -9.66
N VAL A 57 5.80 -17.25 -9.73
CA VAL A 57 4.85 -17.40 -10.84
C VAL A 57 5.44 -16.84 -12.14
N VAL A 58 6.03 -15.65 -12.08
CA VAL A 58 6.72 -15.04 -13.24
C VAL A 58 7.84 -15.96 -13.73
N TYR A 59 8.62 -16.54 -12.81
CA TYR A 59 9.65 -17.51 -13.15
C TYR A 59 9.07 -18.77 -13.80
N GLY A 60 8.02 -19.36 -13.23
CA GLY A 60 7.39 -20.56 -13.81
C GLY A 60 6.83 -20.32 -15.22
N ILE A 61 6.24 -19.15 -15.44
CA ILE A 61 5.78 -18.72 -16.76
C ILE A 61 6.97 -18.52 -17.70
N ALA A 62 8.01 -17.81 -17.26
CA ALA A 62 9.21 -17.59 -18.07
C ALA A 62 9.89 -18.90 -18.45
N LEU A 63 10.01 -19.84 -17.51
CA LEU A 63 10.53 -21.18 -17.76
C LEU A 63 9.71 -21.86 -18.87
N TRP A 64 8.38 -21.92 -18.72
CA TRP A 64 7.50 -22.49 -19.74
C TRP A 64 7.62 -21.78 -21.10
N THR A 65 7.63 -20.44 -21.11
CA THR A 65 7.68 -19.62 -22.32
C THR A 65 8.99 -19.75 -23.07
N TYR A 66 10.12 -19.85 -22.39
CA TYR A 66 11.42 -19.95 -23.06
C TYR A 66 11.75 -21.38 -23.49
N THR A 67 11.24 -22.39 -22.79
CA THR A 67 11.58 -23.78 -23.08
C THR A 67 10.58 -24.47 -24.01
N ILE A 68 9.28 -24.12 -23.99
CA ILE A 68 8.24 -24.84 -24.75
C ILE A 68 7.62 -23.99 -25.86
N VAL A 69 7.31 -22.72 -25.59
CA VAL A 69 6.45 -21.87 -26.43
C VAL A 69 7.04 -21.38 -27.77
N PRO A 70 8.36 -21.33 -28.04
CA PRO A 70 8.89 -20.97 -29.36
C PRO A 70 8.59 -22.10 -30.37
N LEU A 71 7.30 -22.23 -30.69
CA LEU A 71 6.72 -23.28 -31.51
C LEU A 71 6.92 -22.89 -32.98
N PRO A 72 7.36 -23.83 -33.83
CA PRO A 72 7.52 -23.56 -35.26
C PRO A 72 6.15 -23.41 -35.93
N ASP A 73 6.12 -22.70 -37.06
CA ASP A 73 4.96 -22.70 -37.95
C ASP A 73 4.83 -24.07 -38.61
N PRO A 74 3.71 -24.81 -38.38
CA PRO A 74 3.50 -26.14 -38.97
C PRO A 74 3.66 -26.17 -40.50
N ALA A 75 3.34 -25.08 -41.20
CA ALA A 75 3.44 -25.00 -42.66
C ALA A 75 4.88 -24.98 -43.18
N THR A 76 5.85 -24.65 -42.33
CA THR A 76 7.27 -24.48 -42.70
C THR A 76 8.16 -25.62 -42.24
N MET A 77 7.58 -26.61 -41.55
CA MET A 77 8.34 -27.65 -40.87
C MET A 77 8.65 -28.84 -41.79
N ASP A 78 9.92 -29.03 -42.16
CA ASP A 78 10.36 -30.17 -42.97
C ASP A 78 10.68 -31.39 -42.09
N CYS A 79 9.69 -32.29 -41.98
CA CYS A 79 9.82 -33.56 -41.28
C CYS A 79 10.25 -34.74 -42.17
N SER A 80 10.66 -34.51 -43.43
CA SER A 80 11.00 -35.58 -44.39
C SER A 80 12.13 -36.50 -43.92
N LYS A 81 13.01 -36.01 -43.03
CA LYS A 81 14.12 -36.76 -42.42
C LYS A 81 13.88 -37.19 -40.97
N GLY A 82 12.66 -37.04 -40.46
CA GLY A 82 12.29 -37.43 -39.09
C GLY A 82 12.66 -36.42 -37.99
N GLY A 83 12.99 -35.17 -38.36
CA GLY A 83 13.36 -34.11 -37.42
C GLY A 83 14.81 -34.18 -36.90
N PRO A 84 15.22 -33.26 -36.01
CA PRO A 84 16.54 -33.26 -35.39
C PRO A 84 16.77 -34.54 -34.57
N ARG A 85 17.97 -35.14 -34.69
CA ARG A 85 18.34 -36.33 -33.92
C ARG A 85 18.72 -35.96 -32.48
N PRO A 86 18.41 -36.79 -31.48
CA PRO A 86 18.81 -36.56 -30.10
C PRO A 86 20.33 -36.63 -29.94
N GLN A 87 20.91 -35.70 -29.19
CA GLN A 87 22.28 -35.73 -28.71
C GLN A 87 22.33 -36.46 -27.36
N LEU A 88 22.99 -37.61 -27.33
CA LEU A 88 23.05 -38.49 -26.17
C LEU A 88 24.45 -38.59 -25.55
N ILE A 89 25.45 -37.94 -26.16
CA ILE A 89 26.83 -37.96 -25.68
C ILE A 89 26.99 -36.87 -24.61
N PRO A 90 27.27 -37.24 -23.33
CA PRO A 90 27.50 -36.26 -22.29
C PRO A 90 28.72 -35.39 -22.61
N PHE A 91 28.60 -34.09 -22.36
CA PHE A 91 29.54 -33.03 -22.63
C PHE A 91 29.88 -32.85 -24.13
N GLY A 92 29.02 -33.35 -25.03
CA GLY A 92 29.17 -33.19 -26.47
C GLY A 92 29.15 -31.72 -26.91
N SER A 93 28.28 -30.91 -26.29
CA SER A 93 28.14 -29.47 -26.58
C SER A 93 29.39 -28.65 -26.27
N LEU A 94 30.29 -29.13 -25.40
CA LEU A 94 31.54 -28.44 -25.09
C LEU A 94 32.52 -28.44 -26.27
N ALA A 95 32.42 -29.42 -27.16
CA ALA A 95 33.24 -29.47 -28.37
C ALA A 95 32.81 -28.40 -29.39
N ASP A 96 31.58 -27.90 -29.29
CA ASP A 96 31.01 -26.90 -30.18
C ASP A 96 31.29 -25.45 -29.71
N ILE A 97 31.89 -25.27 -28.52
CA ILE A 97 32.23 -23.95 -27.97
C ILE A 97 33.54 -23.43 -28.58
N HIS A 98 33.45 -22.32 -29.32
CA HIS A 98 34.60 -21.71 -30.00
C HIS A 98 34.89 -20.30 -29.48
N VAL A 99 35.16 -20.15 -28.17
CA VAL A 99 35.38 -18.83 -27.51
C VAL A 99 36.50 -18.02 -28.16
N LEU A 100 37.56 -18.66 -28.65
CA LEU A 100 38.66 -17.97 -29.34
C LEU A 100 38.24 -17.34 -30.68
N ALA A 101 37.22 -17.89 -31.35
CA ALA A 101 36.71 -17.38 -32.62
C ALA A 101 35.54 -16.42 -32.44
N ASN A 102 34.61 -16.73 -31.52
CA ASN A 102 33.33 -16.04 -31.38
C ASN A 102 33.22 -15.19 -30.10
N GLY A 103 34.24 -15.23 -29.24
CA GLY A 103 34.26 -14.51 -27.96
C GLY A 103 33.15 -14.97 -27.00
N VAL A 104 32.71 -14.05 -26.14
CA VAL A 104 31.59 -14.29 -25.19
C VAL A 104 30.22 -14.34 -25.85
N HIS A 105 30.15 -14.08 -27.15
CA HIS A 105 28.92 -14.13 -27.94
C HIS A 105 28.72 -15.47 -28.66
N ASP A 106 29.56 -16.47 -28.37
CA ASP A 106 29.42 -17.82 -28.89
C ASP A 106 28.05 -18.42 -28.50
N PRO A 107 27.23 -18.88 -29.46
CA PRO A 107 25.89 -19.39 -29.18
C PRO A 107 25.86 -20.60 -28.24
N ALA A 108 26.84 -21.52 -28.35
CA ALA A 108 26.93 -22.70 -27.50
C ALA A 108 27.31 -22.31 -26.06
N LEU A 109 28.22 -21.34 -25.91
CA LEU A 109 28.54 -20.76 -24.60
C LEU A 109 27.33 -20.06 -23.97
N ILE A 110 26.58 -19.26 -24.75
CA ILE A 110 25.38 -18.57 -24.27
C ILE A 110 24.32 -19.59 -23.83
N GLN A 111 24.09 -20.65 -24.60
CA GLN A 111 23.14 -21.72 -24.25
C GLN A 111 23.53 -22.40 -22.94
N LEU A 112 24.81 -22.80 -22.79
CA LEU A 112 25.33 -23.41 -21.58
C LEU A 112 25.08 -22.53 -20.33
N VAL A 113 25.45 -21.25 -20.42
CA VAL A 113 25.29 -20.29 -19.31
C VAL A 113 23.81 -20.01 -19.04
N ALA A 114 23.00 -19.87 -20.09
CA ALA A 114 21.57 -19.60 -19.98
C ALA A 114 20.82 -20.75 -19.30
N ASN A 115 21.13 -22.01 -19.63
CA ASN A 115 20.52 -23.19 -19.02
C ASN A 115 20.82 -23.28 -17.51
N ILE A 116 22.09 -23.08 -17.14
CA ILE A 116 22.49 -22.98 -15.73
C ILE A 116 21.76 -21.83 -15.03
N ALA A 117 21.80 -20.62 -15.61
CA ALA A 117 21.19 -19.42 -15.04
C ALA A 117 19.67 -19.56 -14.89
N LEU A 118 18.99 -20.18 -15.85
CA LEU A 118 17.55 -20.39 -15.86
C LEU A 118 17.11 -21.33 -14.73
N PHE A 119 17.91 -22.31 -14.33
CA PHE A 119 17.56 -23.24 -13.25
C PHE A 119 18.06 -22.84 -11.86
N ILE A 120 18.92 -21.81 -11.72
CA ILE A 120 19.29 -21.26 -10.40
C ILE A 120 18.05 -20.82 -9.61
N PRO A 121 17.10 -20.03 -10.16
CA PRO A 121 15.88 -19.67 -9.46
C PRO A 121 15.03 -20.89 -9.09
N PHE A 122 14.96 -21.95 -9.91
CA PHE A 122 14.26 -23.20 -9.57
C PHE A 122 14.80 -23.78 -8.26
N GLY A 123 16.11 -23.96 -8.16
CA GLY A 123 16.75 -24.51 -6.96
C GLY A 123 16.52 -23.64 -5.71
N MET A 124 16.61 -22.31 -5.86
CA MET A 124 16.38 -21.37 -4.77
C MET A 124 14.93 -21.41 -4.26
N LEU A 125 13.97 -21.28 -5.18
CA LEU A 125 12.54 -21.17 -4.87
C LEU A 125 11.95 -22.49 -4.38
N VAL A 126 12.31 -23.63 -4.99
CA VAL A 126 11.83 -24.94 -4.52
C VAL A 126 12.40 -25.26 -3.14
N ARG A 127 13.67 -24.93 -2.87
CA ARG A 127 14.25 -25.05 -1.52
C ARG A 127 13.51 -24.18 -0.51
N TYR A 128 13.13 -22.97 -0.90
CA TYR A 128 12.35 -22.07 -0.05
C TYR A 128 10.94 -22.61 0.23
N LEU A 129 10.21 -23.05 -0.79
CA LEU A 129 8.81 -23.48 -0.69
C LEU A 129 8.62 -24.84 -0.03
N VAL A 130 9.55 -25.78 -0.24
CA VAL A 130 9.38 -27.15 0.26
C VAL A 130 10.26 -27.41 1.46
N ALA A 131 11.36 -26.65 1.62
CA ALA A 131 12.41 -26.84 2.63
C ALA A 131 12.68 -28.32 2.96
N PRO A 132 12.88 -29.18 1.94
CA PRO A 132 13.08 -30.59 2.20
C PRO A 132 14.36 -30.76 3.02
N ARG A 133 14.33 -31.66 4.00
CA ARG A 133 15.50 -32.01 4.82
C ARG A 133 16.67 -32.57 3.99
N ARG A 134 16.44 -32.90 2.71
CA ARG A 134 17.42 -33.46 1.78
C ARG A 134 17.44 -32.65 0.48
N PRO A 135 18.45 -31.77 0.25
CA PRO A 135 18.54 -30.96 -0.96
C PRO A 135 18.64 -31.79 -2.25
N ALA A 136 19.12 -33.05 -2.16
CA ALA A 136 19.20 -33.97 -3.29
C ALA A 136 17.85 -34.19 -4.00
N TRP A 137 16.72 -34.20 -3.28
CA TRP A 137 15.40 -34.34 -3.89
C TRP A 137 15.02 -33.15 -4.78
N ILE A 138 15.53 -31.96 -4.48
CA ILE A 138 15.30 -30.76 -5.31
C ILE A 138 16.07 -30.90 -6.63
N VAL A 139 17.30 -31.41 -6.55
CA VAL A 139 18.15 -31.66 -7.72
C VAL A 139 17.52 -32.75 -8.60
N LEU A 140 16.99 -33.82 -8.00
CA LEU A 140 16.24 -34.85 -8.73
C LEU A 140 14.95 -34.32 -9.36
N ALA A 141 14.22 -33.44 -8.66
CA ALA A 141 13.04 -32.78 -9.23
C ALA A 141 13.41 -31.88 -10.42
N ALA A 142 14.53 -31.15 -10.34
CA ALA A 142 15.04 -30.34 -11.45
C ALA A 142 15.40 -31.21 -12.67
N LEU A 143 16.08 -32.33 -12.44
CA LEU A 143 16.37 -33.32 -13.49
C LEU A 143 15.07 -33.83 -14.13
N GLY A 144 14.06 -34.16 -13.32
CA GLY A 144 12.75 -34.60 -13.81
C GLY A 144 12.03 -33.52 -14.64
N VAL A 145 12.08 -32.25 -14.22
CA VAL A 145 11.51 -31.12 -14.98
C VAL A 145 12.27 -30.91 -16.29
N SER A 146 13.60 -30.93 -16.26
CA SER A 146 14.42 -30.82 -17.46
C SER A 146 14.13 -31.96 -18.43
N LEU A 147 14.05 -33.19 -17.94
CA LEU A 147 13.70 -34.35 -18.75
C LEU A 147 12.30 -34.24 -19.36
N PHE A 148 11.33 -33.74 -18.58
CA PHE A 148 9.98 -33.51 -19.09
C PHE A 148 9.97 -32.48 -20.23
N ILE A 149 10.77 -31.41 -20.12
CA ILE A 149 10.92 -30.39 -21.17
C ILE A 149 11.53 -31.03 -22.43
N GLU A 150 12.65 -31.72 -22.29
CA GLU A 150 13.35 -32.37 -23.41
C GLU A 150 12.47 -33.43 -24.10
N LEU A 151 11.74 -34.24 -23.33
CA LEU A 151 10.78 -35.21 -23.89
C LEU A 151 9.60 -34.52 -24.58
N THR A 152 9.11 -33.41 -24.02
CA THR A 152 8.06 -32.61 -24.66
C THR A 152 8.57 -32.10 -26.01
N GLN A 153 9.80 -31.60 -26.11
CA GLN A 153 10.37 -31.14 -27.38
C GLN A 153 10.65 -32.27 -28.38
N LEU A 154 11.24 -33.37 -27.91
CA LEU A 154 11.56 -34.56 -28.71
C LEU A 154 10.32 -35.19 -29.32
N THR A 155 9.23 -35.25 -28.56
CA THR A 155 7.94 -35.77 -29.06
C THR A 155 7.19 -34.77 -29.93
N GLY A 156 7.75 -33.58 -30.16
CA GLY A 156 7.12 -32.52 -30.94
C GLY A 156 6.13 -31.67 -30.14
N VAL A 157 5.99 -31.87 -28.84
CA VAL A 157 4.81 -31.64 -27.99
C VAL A 157 3.76 -32.72 -28.23
N TRP A 158 4.10 -33.94 -27.81
CA TRP A 158 3.18 -35.06 -27.64
C TRP A 158 2.34 -35.40 -28.88
N GLY A 159 2.95 -35.32 -30.07
CA GLY A 159 2.31 -35.67 -31.34
C GLY A 159 1.43 -34.58 -31.97
N ILE A 160 1.41 -33.37 -31.41
CA ILE A 160 0.82 -32.20 -32.09
C ILE A 160 1.58 -31.89 -33.39
N TYR A 161 2.91 -32.03 -33.35
CA TYR A 161 3.77 -31.87 -34.51
C TYR A 161 4.23 -33.24 -35.06
N PRO A 162 4.45 -33.38 -36.38
CA PRO A 162 4.77 -34.67 -37.00
C PRO A 162 6.17 -35.21 -36.64
N CYS A 163 7.08 -34.35 -36.18
CA CYS A 163 8.42 -34.70 -35.74
C CYS A 163 8.92 -33.75 -34.64
N ALA A 164 10.08 -34.04 -34.05
CA ALA A 164 10.72 -33.17 -33.06
C ALA A 164 10.97 -31.77 -33.64
N TYR A 165 10.67 -30.71 -32.88
CA TYR A 165 10.93 -29.33 -33.30
C TYR A 165 12.19 -28.71 -32.67
N ARG A 166 12.77 -29.37 -31.67
CA ARG A 166 14.08 -29.04 -31.08
C ARG A 166 14.87 -30.32 -30.83
N VAL A 167 16.18 -30.17 -30.72
CA VAL A 167 17.10 -31.27 -30.40
C VAL A 167 16.93 -31.63 -28.92
N PHE A 168 16.74 -32.92 -28.63
CA PHE A 168 16.89 -33.44 -27.27
C PHE A 168 18.38 -33.45 -26.92
N ASP A 169 18.77 -32.80 -25.83
CA ASP A 169 20.18 -32.73 -25.42
C ASP A 169 20.40 -33.21 -23.98
N VAL A 170 21.26 -34.23 -23.81
CA VAL A 170 21.68 -34.71 -22.49
C VAL A 170 22.46 -33.64 -21.71
N ASP A 171 23.15 -32.73 -22.39
CA ASP A 171 23.88 -31.64 -21.74
C ASP A 171 22.96 -30.59 -21.14
N ASP A 172 21.79 -30.39 -21.73
CA ASP A 172 20.74 -29.54 -21.15
C ASP A 172 20.23 -30.14 -19.83
N LEU A 173 20.07 -31.46 -19.75
CA LEU A 173 19.74 -32.14 -18.49
C LEU A 173 20.82 -31.89 -17.42
N ILE A 174 22.09 -32.01 -17.78
CA ILE A 174 23.22 -31.83 -16.87
C ILE A 174 23.29 -30.38 -16.39
N THR A 175 23.20 -29.43 -17.29
CA THR A 175 23.40 -27.98 -17.03
C THR A 175 22.23 -27.38 -16.26
N ASN A 176 20.98 -27.73 -16.59
CA ASN A 176 19.80 -27.36 -15.82
C ASN A 176 19.86 -27.95 -14.40
N THR A 177 20.26 -29.21 -14.27
CA THR A 177 20.41 -29.87 -12.96
C THR A 177 21.52 -29.23 -12.12
N ALA A 178 22.65 -28.85 -12.75
CA ALA A 178 23.73 -28.11 -12.11
C ALA A 178 23.27 -26.72 -11.65
N GLY A 179 22.53 -26.00 -12.49
CA GLY A 179 21.90 -24.72 -12.15
C GLY A 179 20.99 -24.84 -10.92
N ALA A 180 20.16 -25.86 -10.85
CA ALA A 180 19.32 -26.12 -9.68
C ALA A 180 20.14 -26.43 -8.42
N ALA A 181 21.26 -27.15 -8.52
CA ALA A 181 22.15 -27.39 -7.39
C ALA A 181 22.81 -26.09 -6.88
N LEU A 182 23.27 -25.22 -7.79
CA LEU A 182 23.75 -23.87 -7.44
C LEU A 182 22.64 -23.04 -6.78
N GLY A 183 21.43 -23.10 -7.31
CA GLY A 183 20.25 -22.46 -6.75
C GLY A 183 19.92 -22.93 -5.34
N VAL A 184 19.98 -24.25 -5.10
CA VAL A 184 19.85 -24.82 -3.76
C VAL A 184 20.88 -24.20 -2.83
N MET A 185 22.14 -24.09 -3.23
CA MET A 185 23.18 -23.44 -2.40
C MET A 185 22.92 -21.95 -2.15
N ALA A 186 22.36 -21.25 -3.15
CA ALA A 186 22.02 -19.83 -3.06
C ALA A 186 20.73 -19.51 -2.29
N ALA A 187 19.85 -20.50 -2.05
CA ALA A 187 18.56 -20.31 -1.37
C ALA A 187 18.62 -19.53 -0.04
N PRO A 188 19.65 -19.66 0.84
CA PRO A 188 19.76 -18.85 2.05
C PRO A 188 19.79 -17.34 1.78
N LEU A 189 20.13 -16.88 0.58
CA LEU A 189 20.06 -15.46 0.21
C LEU A 189 18.62 -14.92 0.25
N LEU A 190 17.62 -15.78 0.05
CA LEU A 190 16.21 -15.39 0.14
C LEU A 190 15.83 -14.89 1.55
N ARG A 191 16.57 -15.26 2.60
CA ARG A 191 16.32 -14.75 3.97
C ARG A 191 16.53 -13.24 4.12
N PHE A 192 17.29 -12.63 3.21
CA PHE A 192 17.52 -11.18 3.18
C PHE A 192 16.35 -10.42 2.57
N VAL A 193 15.43 -11.12 1.89
CA VAL A 193 14.16 -10.53 1.48
C VAL A 193 13.40 -10.07 2.75
N PRO A 194 12.81 -8.87 2.77
CA PRO A 194 12.14 -8.38 3.97
C PRO A 194 11.00 -9.30 4.46
N GLY A 195 10.99 -9.62 5.75
CA GLY A 195 9.89 -10.36 6.37
C GLY A 195 10.03 -11.88 6.41
N GLN A 196 11.19 -12.46 6.05
CA GLN A 196 11.45 -13.90 6.12
C GLN A 196 11.73 -14.46 7.53
N ARG A 197 11.28 -13.77 8.59
CA ARG A 197 11.48 -14.24 9.96
C ARG A 197 10.44 -15.30 10.29
N GLU A 198 10.90 -16.48 10.69
CA GLU A 198 10.05 -17.51 11.25
C GLU A 198 9.66 -17.15 12.68
N LEU A 199 8.39 -17.33 13.01
CA LEU A 199 7.85 -17.11 14.34
C LEU A 199 7.09 -18.36 14.78
N PRO A 200 7.18 -18.79 16.06
CA PRO A 200 6.56 -20.03 16.55
C PRO A 200 5.08 -20.17 16.20
N GLU A 201 4.68 -21.32 15.64
CA GLU A 201 3.34 -21.55 15.09
C GLU A 201 2.23 -21.53 16.15
N ASP A 202 2.54 -21.85 17.40
CA ASP A 202 1.60 -22.03 18.51
C ASP A 202 1.22 -20.73 19.22
N GLN A 203 2.05 -19.69 19.13
CA GLN A 203 1.83 -18.47 19.91
C GLN A 203 0.74 -17.57 19.29
N PRO A 204 -0.27 -17.13 20.09
CA PRO A 204 -1.27 -16.18 19.65
C PRO A 204 -0.65 -14.81 19.35
N ARG A 205 -1.22 -14.09 18.38
CA ARG A 205 -0.68 -12.80 17.93
C ARG A 205 -1.78 -11.79 17.65
N ILE A 206 -1.49 -10.52 17.90
CA ILE A 206 -2.39 -9.43 17.55
C ILE A 206 -2.72 -9.49 16.06
N VAL A 207 -4.01 -9.40 15.72
CA VAL A 207 -4.47 -9.36 14.33
C VAL A 207 -4.09 -8.00 13.75
N THR A 208 -3.04 -7.98 12.93
CA THR A 208 -2.62 -6.76 12.24
C THR A 208 -3.60 -6.39 11.12
N ARG A 209 -3.56 -5.12 10.70
CA ARG A 209 -4.39 -4.62 9.58
C ARG A 209 -4.03 -5.32 8.27
N GLY A 210 -2.73 -5.51 8.02
CA GLY A 210 -2.25 -6.27 6.87
C GLY A 210 -2.77 -7.70 6.87
N ARG A 211 -2.72 -8.39 8.02
CA ARG A 211 -3.28 -9.73 8.19
C ARG A 211 -4.79 -9.77 7.92
N ARG A 212 -5.54 -8.78 8.42
CA ARG A 212 -6.97 -8.64 8.12
C ARG A 212 -7.23 -8.45 6.63
N LEU A 213 -6.49 -7.56 5.98
CA LEU A 213 -6.63 -7.27 4.54
C LEU A 213 -6.27 -8.49 3.68
N VAL A 214 -5.23 -9.25 4.04
CA VAL A 214 -4.87 -10.48 3.36
C VAL A 214 -6.01 -11.51 3.48
N GLY A 215 -6.61 -11.65 4.66
CA GLY A 215 -7.80 -12.49 4.82
C GLY A 215 -8.97 -12.04 3.94
N MET A 216 -9.21 -10.73 3.81
CA MET A 216 -10.23 -10.20 2.90
C MET A 216 -9.90 -10.45 1.43
N ALA A 217 -8.64 -10.31 1.03
CA ALA A 217 -8.19 -10.58 -0.35
C ALA A 217 -8.33 -12.06 -0.71
N VAL A 218 -8.00 -12.95 0.23
CA VAL A 218 -8.21 -14.40 0.05
C VAL A 218 -9.69 -14.73 -0.11
N ASP A 219 -10.58 -14.14 0.70
CA ASP A 219 -12.04 -14.31 0.54
C ASP A 219 -12.50 -13.83 -0.84
N PHE A 220 -12.02 -12.67 -1.29
CA PHE A 220 -12.34 -12.11 -2.60
C PHE A 220 -11.90 -13.01 -3.76
N VAL A 221 -10.63 -13.42 -3.75
CA VAL A 221 -10.04 -14.29 -4.79
C VAL A 221 -10.71 -15.67 -4.79
N SER A 222 -11.07 -16.20 -3.62
CA SER A 222 -11.77 -17.49 -3.53
C SER A 222 -13.14 -17.44 -4.20
N VAL A 223 -13.91 -16.36 -3.99
CA VAL A 223 -15.21 -16.19 -4.67
C VAL A 223 -15.00 -16.07 -6.17
N GLN A 224 -14.14 -15.17 -6.65
CA GLN A 224 -13.91 -14.97 -8.08
C GLN A 224 -13.43 -16.27 -8.78
N GLY A 225 -12.46 -16.97 -8.16
CA GLY A 225 -11.93 -18.22 -8.69
C GLY A 225 -12.97 -19.33 -8.75
N SER A 226 -13.72 -19.54 -7.65
CA SER A 226 -14.80 -20.53 -7.63
C SER A 226 -15.94 -20.17 -8.59
N SER A 227 -16.26 -18.89 -8.75
CA SER A 227 -17.25 -18.43 -9.73
C SER A 227 -16.82 -18.76 -11.15
N LEU A 228 -15.55 -18.54 -11.52
CA LEU A 228 -15.05 -18.91 -12.85
C LEU A 228 -15.12 -20.43 -13.09
N VAL A 229 -14.73 -21.24 -12.10
CA VAL A 229 -14.76 -22.71 -12.17
C VAL A 229 -16.18 -23.24 -12.38
N VAL A 230 -17.18 -22.61 -11.76
CA VAL A 230 -18.60 -23.00 -11.94
C VAL A 230 -19.18 -22.43 -13.23
N TYR A 231 -18.82 -21.19 -13.56
CA TYR A 231 -19.36 -20.45 -14.71
C TYR A 231 -18.96 -21.09 -16.04
N LEU A 232 -17.68 -21.44 -16.23
CA LEU A 232 -17.18 -21.91 -17.52
C LEU A 232 -17.91 -23.17 -18.02
N PRO A 233 -18.02 -24.26 -17.22
CA PRO A 233 -18.74 -25.46 -17.64
C PRO A 233 -20.23 -25.20 -17.84
N LEU A 234 -20.83 -24.38 -16.98
CA LEU A 234 -22.26 -24.05 -17.09
C LEU A 234 -22.57 -23.23 -18.34
N ALA A 235 -21.70 -22.29 -18.71
CA ALA A 235 -21.84 -21.48 -19.92
C ALA A 235 -21.70 -22.34 -21.19
N ILE A 236 -20.75 -23.30 -21.20
CA ILE A 236 -20.58 -24.27 -22.29
C ILE A 236 -21.83 -25.17 -22.40
N ALA A 237 -22.26 -25.76 -21.28
CA ALA A 237 -23.44 -26.61 -21.25
C ALA A 237 -24.72 -25.87 -21.67
N ALA A 238 -24.91 -24.62 -21.24
CA ALA A 238 -26.05 -23.80 -21.63
C ALA A 238 -26.05 -23.50 -23.14
N ARG A 239 -24.88 -23.20 -23.72
CA ARG A 239 -24.73 -23.00 -25.17
C ARG A 239 -25.06 -24.29 -25.93
N ASP A 240 -24.45 -25.41 -25.53
CA ASP A 240 -24.55 -26.69 -26.24
C ASP A 240 -25.96 -27.30 -26.12
N ALA A 241 -26.65 -27.07 -25.00
CA ALA A 241 -28.05 -27.46 -24.80
C ALA A 241 -29.06 -26.53 -25.50
N GLY A 242 -28.60 -25.49 -26.19
CA GLY A 242 -29.46 -24.50 -26.85
C GLY A 242 -30.31 -23.67 -25.88
N TRP A 243 -29.92 -23.59 -24.60
CA TRP A 243 -30.58 -22.72 -23.64
C TRP A 243 -30.52 -21.27 -24.13
N PHE A 244 -31.56 -20.50 -23.85
CA PHE A 244 -31.67 -19.10 -24.31
C PHE A 244 -31.65 -18.94 -25.84
N GLY A 245 -32.08 -19.96 -26.60
CA GLY A 245 -32.09 -19.89 -28.06
C GLY A 245 -30.70 -19.79 -28.69
N GLY A 246 -29.66 -20.31 -28.00
CA GLY A 246 -28.27 -20.27 -28.45
C GLY A 246 -27.52 -18.97 -28.12
N GLN A 247 -28.19 -17.94 -27.60
CA GLN A 247 -27.56 -16.69 -27.16
C GLN A 247 -27.54 -16.62 -25.63
N VAL A 248 -26.49 -17.21 -25.03
CA VAL A 248 -26.33 -17.22 -23.57
C VAL A 248 -26.07 -15.78 -23.08
N PRO A 249 -26.85 -15.24 -22.12
CA PRO A 249 -26.59 -13.95 -21.51
C PRO A 249 -25.44 -14.08 -20.51
N TYR A 250 -24.21 -14.10 -21.02
CA TYR A 250 -23.00 -14.42 -20.27
C TYR A 250 -22.82 -13.59 -18.99
N ASP A 251 -23.06 -12.28 -19.04
CA ASP A 251 -22.93 -11.40 -17.87
C ASP A 251 -23.95 -11.73 -16.77
N ARG A 252 -25.20 -11.98 -17.14
CA ARG A 252 -26.26 -12.33 -16.18
C ARG A 252 -25.99 -13.69 -15.54
N LEU A 253 -25.56 -14.66 -16.34
CA LEU A 253 -25.18 -15.99 -15.85
C LEU A 253 -24.03 -15.88 -14.85
N LEU A 254 -22.98 -15.12 -15.19
CA LEU A 254 -21.85 -14.87 -14.30
C LEU A 254 -22.28 -14.16 -13.00
N GLY A 255 -23.20 -13.19 -13.08
CA GLY A 255 -23.77 -12.51 -11.92
C GLY A 255 -24.48 -13.47 -10.95
N TRP A 256 -25.34 -14.35 -11.46
CA TRP A 256 -26.02 -15.36 -10.65
C TRP A 256 -25.05 -16.37 -10.02
N VAL A 257 -24.07 -16.85 -10.80
CA VAL A 257 -23.03 -17.76 -10.29
C VAL A 257 -22.21 -17.09 -9.19
N THR A 258 -21.81 -15.83 -9.39
CA THR A 258 -21.05 -15.04 -8.40
C THR A 258 -21.83 -14.84 -7.12
N LEU A 259 -23.12 -14.52 -7.21
CA LEU A 259 -23.99 -14.38 -6.06
C LEU A 259 -24.10 -15.70 -5.27
N ALA A 260 -24.37 -16.82 -5.96
CA ALA A 260 -24.51 -18.13 -5.34
C ALA A 260 -23.21 -18.58 -4.65
N VAL A 261 -22.07 -18.49 -5.35
CA VAL A 261 -20.75 -18.83 -4.80
C VAL A 261 -20.39 -17.95 -3.60
N SER A 262 -20.64 -16.64 -3.68
CA SER A 262 -20.38 -15.73 -2.57
C SER A 262 -21.23 -16.04 -1.33
N ALA A 263 -22.51 -16.40 -1.52
CA ALA A 263 -23.39 -16.82 -0.43
C ALA A 263 -22.91 -18.15 0.19
N ILE A 264 -22.52 -19.12 -0.62
CA ILE A 264 -21.99 -20.40 -0.12
C ILE A 264 -20.71 -20.17 0.70
N LEU A 265 -19.72 -19.52 0.13
CA LEU A 265 -18.39 -19.38 0.74
C LEU A 265 -18.35 -18.39 1.92
N LEU A 266 -19.12 -17.31 1.85
CA LEU A 266 -19.03 -16.20 2.82
C LEU A 266 -20.19 -16.14 3.82
N LEU A 267 -21.30 -16.86 3.58
CA LEU A 267 -22.43 -16.97 4.50
C LEU A 267 -22.61 -18.41 4.99
N VAL A 268 -22.84 -19.39 4.10
CA VAL A 268 -23.17 -20.77 4.48
C VAL A 268 -22.01 -21.46 5.19
N VAL A 269 -20.78 -21.39 4.65
CA VAL A 269 -19.59 -22.01 5.27
C VAL A 269 -19.29 -21.43 6.67
N PRO A 270 -19.30 -20.10 6.88
CA PRO A 270 -19.20 -19.53 8.22
C PRO A 270 -20.36 -19.92 9.15
N TRP A 271 -21.59 -19.97 8.63
CA TRP A 271 -22.79 -20.30 9.41
C TRP A 271 -22.75 -21.74 9.92
N ALA A 272 -22.37 -22.70 9.06
CA ALA A 272 -22.22 -24.10 9.43
C ALA A 272 -20.97 -24.36 10.30
N GLY A 273 -19.94 -23.51 10.16
CA GLY A 273 -18.68 -23.63 10.90
C GLY A 273 -18.60 -22.78 12.17
N ARG A 274 -17.36 -22.43 12.58
CA ARG A 274 -17.08 -21.58 13.74
C ARG A 274 -17.23 -20.07 13.45
N GLY A 275 -18.04 -19.69 12.45
CA GLY A 275 -18.20 -18.30 12.04
C GLY A 275 -17.05 -17.72 11.20
N ALA A 276 -15.95 -18.42 10.97
CA ALA A 276 -14.82 -17.92 10.17
C ALA A 276 -14.96 -18.26 8.67
N THR A 277 -14.68 -17.27 7.81
CA THR A 277 -14.53 -17.45 6.34
C THR A 277 -13.23 -18.19 5.98
N LEU A 278 -13.05 -18.56 4.72
CA LEU A 278 -11.83 -19.24 4.27
C LEU A 278 -10.58 -18.38 4.47
N GLY A 279 -10.62 -17.11 4.06
CA GLY A 279 -9.52 -16.19 4.24
C GLY A 279 -9.21 -15.90 5.71
N GLN A 280 -10.23 -15.90 6.57
CA GLN A 280 -10.05 -15.83 8.01
C GLN A 280 -9.34 -17.08 8.54
N ARG A 281 -9.72 -18.29 8.12
CA ARG A 281 -9.05 -19.53 8.52
C ARG A 281 -7.59 -19.57 8.08
N PHE A 282 -7.31 -19.25 6.81
CA PHE A 282 -5.93 -19.27 6.26
C PHE A 282 -5.01 -18.21 6.84
N THR A 283 -5.57 -17.14 7.43
CA THR A 283 -4.79 -16.13 8.14
C THR A 283 -4.86 -16.28 9.65
N PHE A 284 -5.39 -17.40 10.18
CA PHE A 284 -5.62 -17.61 11.61
C PHE A 284 -6.40 -16.46 12.29
N VAL A 285 -7.30 -15.79 11.56
CA VAL A 285 -8.19 -14.76 12.10
C VAL A 285 -9.52 -15.41 12.47
N ARG A 286 -10.03 -15.13 13.66
CA ARG A 286 -11.33 -15.63 14.13
C ARG A 286 -12.23 -14.47 14.56
N PRO A 287 -13.48 -14.40 14.08
CA PRO A 287 -14.46 -13.47 14.60
C PRO A 287 -14.96 -13.94 15.98
N VAL A 288 -15.11 -13.00 16.90
CA VAL A 288 -15.65 -13.20 18.26
C VAL A 288 -16.61 -12.08 18.60
N ASP A 289 -17.51 -12.29 19.54
CA ASP A 289 -18.27 -11.20 20.15
C ASP A 289 -17.41 -10.43 21.18
N THR A 290 -18.01 -9.45 21.86
CA THR A 290 -17.32 -8.62 22.85
C THR A 290 -16.84 -9.38 24.09
N SER A 291 -17.42 -10.55 24.38
CA SER A 291 -17.00 -11.43 25.47
C SER A 291 -16.01 -12.51 25.04
N GLY A 292 -15.66 -12.58 23.74
CA GLY A 292 -14.73 -13.58 23.19
C GLY A 292 -15.40 -14.88 22.72
N ALA A 293 -16.73 -14.99 22.86
CA ALA A 293 -17.50 -16.15 22.48
C ALA A 293 -17.76 -16.22 20.97
N ARG A 294 -18.34 -17.35 20.53
CA ARG A 294 -18.61 -17.60 19.11
C ARG A 294 -19.70 -16.66 18.57
N PRO A 295 -19.58 -16.22 17.30
CA PRO A 295 -20.62 -15.49 16.59
C PRO A 295 -22.02 -16.11 16.68
N ARG A 296 -23.03 -15.30 17.00
CA ARG A 296 -24.43 -15.68 16.80
C ARG A 296 -24.76 -15.70 15.30
N ARG A 297 -25.70 -16.54 14.87
CA ARG A 297 -26.13 -16.66 13.45
C ARG A 297 -26.53 -15.30 12.84
N ARG A 298 -27.28 -14.48 13.58
CA ARG A 298 -27.63 -13.10 13.17
C ARG A 298 -26.42 -12.21 12.92
N SER A 299 -25.37 -12.33 13.74
CA SER A 299 -24.14 -11.55 13.57
C SER A 299 -23.35 -12.00 12.35
N ILE A 300 -23.41 -13.30 12.00
CA ILE A 300 -22.81 -13.82 10.76
C ILE A 300 -23.50 -13.23 9.54
N LEU A 301 -24.85 -13.21 9.53
CA LEU A 301 -25.63 -12.61 8.44
C LEU A 301 -25.34 -11.11 8.27
N LEU A 302 -25.38 -10.36 9.37
CA LEU A 302 -25.07 -8.92 9.37
C LEU A 302 -23.65 -8.67 8.86
N ARG A 303 -22.67 -9.47 9.31
CA ARG A 303 -21.28 -9.34 8.86
C ARG A 303 -21.10 -9.68 7.39
N TRP A 304 -21.84 -10.66 6.86
CA TRP A 304 -21.84 -10.98 5.42
C TRP A 304 -22.42 -9.82 4.60
N ALA A 305 -23.62 -9.36 4.96
CA ALA A 305 -24.33 -8.28 4.26
C ALA A 305 -23.54 -6.96 4.30
N THR A 306 -22.90 -6.63 5.43
CA THR A 306 -22.08 -5.43 5.62
C THR A 306 -20.57 -5.69 5.46
N GLY A 307 -20.20 -6.79 4.83
CA GLY A 307 -18.81 -7.15 4.53
C GLY A 307 -18.61 -7.38 3.05
N SER A 308 -17.82 -8.40 2.72
CA SER A 308 -17.59 -8.85 1.33
C SER A 308 -18.84 -9.42 0.66
N GLY A 309 -19.84 -9.91 1.41
CA GLY A 309 -21.11 -10.36 0.83
C GLY A 309 -21.88 -9.22 0.17
N GLY A 310 -22.01 -8.07 0.85
CA GLY A 310 -22.63 -6.87 0.27
C GLY A 310 -21.94 -6.39 -1.01
N TYR A 311 -20.60 -6.47 -1.07
CA TYR A 311 -19.84 -6.19 -2.29
C TYR A 311 -20.28 -7.10 -3.45
N PHE A 312 -20.27 -8.42 -3.26
CA PHE A 312 -20.62 -9.37 -4.32
C PHE A 312 -22.09 -9.31 -4.72
N VAL A 313 -22.99 -8.96 -3.80
CA VAL A 313 -24.40 -8.66 -4.13
C VAL A 313 -24.48 -7.49 -5.10
N MET A 314 -23.75 -6.40 -4.86
CA MET A 314 -23.77 -5.23 -5.76
C MET A 314 -23.16 -5.57 -7.13
N VAL A 315 -22.03 -6.26 -7.18
CA VAL A 315 -21.43 -6.74 -8.45
C VAL A 315 -22.41 -7.64 -9.22
N ALA A 316 -23.04 -8.59 -8.54
CA ALA A 316 -24.02 -9.47 -9.15
C ALA A 316 -25.25 -8.69 -9.67
N LEU A 317 -25.76 -7.71 -8.92
CA LEU A 317 -26.85 -6.84 -9.36
C LEU A 317 -26.47 -6.03 -10.61
N GLY A 318 -25.24 -5.51 -10.67
CA GLY A 318 -24.71 -4.83 -11.86
C GLY A 318 -24.77 -5.72 -13.10
N ALA A 319 -24.22 -6.93 -12.98
CA ALA A 319 -24.18 -7.92 -14.07
C ALA A 319 -25.57 -8.44 -14.46
N ILE A 320 -26.46 -8.69 -13.50
CA ILE A 320 -27.82 -9.22 -13.76
C ILE A 320 -28.71 -8.16 -14.40
N THR A 321 -28.63 -6.91 -13.93
CA THR A 321 -29.51 -5.81 -14.40
C THR A 321 -28.95 -5.03 -15.58
N GLY A 322 -27.66 -5.17 -15.88
CA GLY A 322 -26.95 -4.37 -16.89
C GLY A 322 -26.73 -2.91 -16.47
N ARG A 323 -26.82 -2.60 -15.17
CA ARG A 323 -26.66 -1.24 -14.63
C ARG A 323 -25.29 -1.07 -13.98
N HIS A 324 -24.37 -0.43 -14.70
CA HIS A 324 -23.00 -0.14 -14.23
C HIS A 324 -22.92 0.68 -12.93
N GLY A 325 -23.99 1.38 -12.54
CA GLY A 325 -24.05 2.10 -11.27
C GLY A 325 -23.81 1.20 -10.04
N PHE A 326 -24.25 -0.07 -10.08
CA PHE A 326 -24.00 -1.01 -8.99
C PHE A 326 -22.52 -1.39 -8.85
N ASP A 327 -21.78 -1.51 -9.95
CA ASP A 327 -20.34 -1.83 -9.94
C ASP A 327 -19.53 -0.70 -9.30
N LEU A 328 -19.93 0.55 -9.55
CA LEU A 328 -19.34 1.73 -8.92
C LEU A 328 -19.63 1.77 -7.42
N ILE A 329 -20.86 1.44 -7.00
CA ILE A 329 -21.23 1.31 -5.58
C ILE A 329 -20.44 0.19 -4.92
N ALA A 330 -20.31 -0.97 -5.57
CA ALA A 330 -19.53 -2.10 -5.08
C ALA A 330 -18.07 -1.69 -4.86
N THR A 331 -17.48 -0.99 -5.83
CA THR A 331 -16.08 -0.55 -5.73
C THR A 331 -15.88 0.50 -4.64
N GLY A 332 -16.81 1.45 -4.51
CA GLY A 332 -16.84 2.38 -3.38
C GLY A 332 -16.94 1.66 -2.04
N TRP A 333 -17.81 0.66 -1.93
CA TRP A 333 -17.95 -0.16 -0.72
C TRP A 333 -16.67 -0.92 -0.36
N LEU A 334 -15.99 -1.50 -1.35
CA LEU A 334 -14.71 -2.20 -1.16
C LEU A 334 -13.66 -1.24 -0.57
N VAL A 335 -13.53 -0.04 -1.13
CA VAL A 335 -12.58 0.97 -0.65
C VAL A 335 -12.97 1.46 0.75
N ALA A 336 -14.25 1.72 1.02
CA ALA A 336 -14.71 2.11 2.35
C ALA A 336 -14.41 1.02 3.41
N ALA A 337 -14.71 -0.24 3.09
CA ALA A 337 -14.47 -1.36 3.99
C ALA A 337 -12.97 -1.54 4.28
N ALA A 338 -12.12 -1.44 3.26
CA ALA A 338 -10.67 -1.49 3.42
C ALA A 338 -10.14 -0.28 4.20
N ALA A 339 -10.64 0.93 3.93
CA ALA A 339 -10.25 2.15 4.62
C ALA A 339 -10.55 2.07 6.12
N VAL A 340 -11.71 1.56 6.54
CA VAL A 340 -12.01 1.40 7.98
C VAL A 340 -11.05 0.41 8.66
N VAL A 341 -10.63 -0.65 7.97
CA VAL A 341 -9.61 -1.58 8.50
C VAL A 341 -8.26 -0.90 8.66
N VAL A 342 -7.84 -0.10 7.68
CA VAL A 342 -6.53 0.58 7.69
C VAL A 342 -6.48 1.75 8.68
N LEU A 343 -7.57 2.53 8.74
CA LEU A 343 -7.64 3.82 9.43
C LEU A 343 -8.23 3.75 10.82
N ARG A 344 -9.05 2.74 11.15
CA ARG A 344 -9.71 2.61 12.47
C ARG A 344 -9.29 1.38 13.24
N HIS A 345 -9.66 0.20 12.77
CA HIS A 345 -9.43 -1.03 13.51
C HIS A 345 -9.60 -2.27 12.62
N PRO A 346 -8.83 -3.35 12.84
CA PRO A 346 -8.97 -4.64 12.13
C PRO A 346 -10.38 -5.26 12.16
N ARG A 347 -11.30 -4.79 13.01
CA ARG A 347 -12.69 -5.26 13.04
C ARG A 347 -13.46 -4.88 11.78
N GLY A 348 -13.10 -3.75 11.15
CA GLY A 348 -13.74 -3.24 9.93
C GLY A 348 -15.22 -2.89 10.10
N VAL A 349 -15.84 -2.32 9.05
CA VAL A 349 -17.27 -1.94 9.03
C VAL A 349 -18.16 -3.12 9.46
N SER A 350 -17.91 -4.28 8.88
CA SER A 350 -18.68 -5.50 9.13
C SER A 350 -18.66 -5.91 10.61
N GLY A 351 -17.56 -5.67 11.32
CA GLY A 351 -17.44 -5.97 12.76
C GLY A 351 -18.12 -4.93 13.64
N TYR A 352 -18.07 -3.64 13.27
CA TYR A 352 -18.83 -2.59 13.96
C TYR A 352 -20.33 -2.86 13.90
N VAL A 353 -20.87 -3.18 12.71
CA VAL A 353 -22.31 -3.42 12.53
C VAL A 353 -22.75 -4.72 13.20
N SER A 354 -21.96 -5.79 13.14
CA SER A 354 -22.33 -7.08 13.73
C SER A 354 -22.03 -7.19 15.24
N GLY A 355 -21.36 -6.19 15.83
CA GLY A 355 -20.89 -6.19 17.23
C GLY A 355 -19.75 -7.17 17.47
N GLN A 356 -18.94 -7.46 16.45
CA GLN A 356 -17.87 -8.46 16.48
C GLN A 356 -16.48 -7.84 16.46
N MET A 357 -15.57 -8.50 17.15
CA MET A 357 -14.13 -8.26 17.08
C MET A 357 -13.45 -9.39 16.31
N VAL A 358 -12.18 -9.15 15.96
CA VAL A 358 -11.31 -10.16 15.35
C VAL A 358 -10.16 -10.44 16.30
N THR A 359 -9.87 -11.72 16.52
CA THR A 359 -8.74 -12.18 17.31
C THR A 359 -7.97 -13.27 16.58
N ASP A 360 -6.80 -13.65 17.08
CA ASP A 360 -6.09 -14.82 16.57
C ASP A 360 -6.91 -16.09 16.89
N ALA A 361 -6.97 -17.02 15.95
CA ALA A 361 -7.64 -18.30 16.18
C ALA A 361 -6.96 -19.13 17.29
N ARG A 362 -5.69 -18.86 17.57
CA ARG A 362 -4.89 -19.48 18.64
C ARG A 362 -5.02 -18.75 19.99
N ASP A 363 -5.65 -17.58 20.02
CA ASP A 363 -5.80 -16.79 21.25
C ASP A 363 -7.08 -17.18 22.00
N GLU A 364 -6.90 -17.58 23.25
CA GLU A 364 -7.97 -17.92 24.18
C GLU A 364 -8.47 -16.71 24.99
N SER A 365 -7.70 -15.61 25.04
CA SER A 365 -8.04 -14.39 25.80
C SER A 365 -8.40 -13.20 24.89
N PRO A 366 -9.59 -12.59 25.01
CA PRO A 366 -9.99 -11.46 24.17
C PRO A 366 -9.21 -10.16 24.43
N LEU A 367 -8.35 -10.08 25.45
CA LEU A 367 -7.63 -8.85 25.84
C LEU A 367 -6.63 -8.36 24.78
N HIS A 368 -5.97 -9.26 24.04
CA HIS A 368 -4.98 -8.86 23.01
C HIS A 368 -5.62 -8.15 21.80
N SER A 369 -6.93 -8.30 21.59
CA SER A 369 -7.63 -7.68 20.46
C SER A 369 -7.77 -6.15 20.59
N ARG A 370 -7.79 -5.62 21.82
CA ARG A 370 -7.96 -4.18 22.11
C ARG A 370 -6.69 -3.35 21.83
N ALA A 371 -5.52 -3.99 21.79
CA ALA A 371 -4.24 -3.32 21.54
C ALA A 371 -4.01 -2.92 20.06
N SER A 372 -4.96 -3.20 19.16
CA SER A 372 -4.79 -3.01 17.70
C SER A 372 -5.29 -1.66 17.16
N GLU A 373 -5.66 -0.72 18.03
CA GLU A 373 -6.14 0.61 17.65
C GLU A 373 -5.09 1.40 16.84
N VAL A 374 -5.60 2.25 15.95
CA VAL A 374 -4.76 3.07 15.08
C VAL A 374 -4.24 4.28 15.83
N ASP A 375 -2.92 4.37 15.96
CA ASP A 375 -2.27 5.62 16.40
C ASP A 375 -2.46 6.69 15.32
N PRO A 376 -3.25 7.75 15.56
CA PRO A 376 -3.56 8.78 14.57
C PRO A 376 -2.36 9.68 14.22
N ARG A 377 -1.23 9.55 14.91
CA ARG A 377 -0.04 10.41 14.80
C ARG A 377 0.88 10.05 13.62
N SER A 378 0.31 9.77 12.44
CA SER A 378 1.14 9.42 11.28
C SER A 378 0.68 10.05 9.97
N MET A 379 1.66 10.51 9.19
CA MET A 379 1.44 11.03 7.84
C MET A 379 0.85 9.97 6.89
N GLY A 380 1.21 8.70 7.07
CA GLY A 380 0.65 7.61 6.27
C GLY A 380 -0.87 7.46 6.42
N ILE A 381 -1.40 7.67 7.63
CA ILE A 381 -2.85 7.64 7.87
C ILE A 381 -3.53 8.85 7.20
N ALA A 382 -2.92 10.03 7.26
CA ALA A 382 -3.43 11.20 6.56
C ALA A 382 -3.54 10.95 5.05
N VAL A 383 -2.48 10.39 4.45
CA VAL A 383 -2.45 10.01 3.03
C VAL A 383 -3.53 8.99 2.69
N VAL A 384 -3.61 7.87 3.42
CA VAL A 384 -4.62 6.84 3.13
C VAL A 384 -6.03 7.38 3.33
N THR A 385 -6.25 8.24 4.32
CA THR A 385 -7.56 8.89 4.54
C THR A 385 -7.93 9.74 3.33
N LEU A 386 -7.01 10.59 2.84
CA LEU A 386 -7.28 11.44 1.70
C LEU A 386 -7.52 10.64 0.41
N VAL A 387 -6.72 9.60 0.15
CA VAL A 387 -6.94 8.68 -0.98
C VAL A 387 -8.32 8.04 -0.88
N ALA A 388 -8.67 7.50 0.29
CA ALA A 388 -9.96 6.84 0.49
C ALA A 388 -11.14 7.80 0.31
N VAL A 389 -11.11 8.98 0.93
CA VAL A 389 -12.16 9.99 0.81
C VAL A 389 -12.28 10.50 -0.62
N GLY A 390 -11.15 10.81 -1.28
CA GLY A 390 -11.13 11.26 -2.67
C GLY A 390 -11.69 10.20 -3.62
N TYR A 391 -11.28 8.94 -3.47
CA TYR A 391 -11.80 7.83 -4.26
C TYR A 391 -13.30 7.62 -4.04
N LEU A 392 -13.75 7.61 -2.78
CA LEU A 392 -15.17 7.45 -2.46
C LEU A 392 -16.02 8.59 -3.02
N GLY A 393 -15.54 9.84 -2.92
CA GLY A 393 -16.20 11.00 -3.51
C GLY A 393 -16.28 10.88 -5.03
N PHE A 394 -15.19 10.48 -5.70
CA PHE A 394 -15.18 10.24 -7.14
C PHE A 394 -16.13 9.11 -7.55
N SER A 395 -16.08 7.94 -6.88
CA SER A 395 -16.97 6.82 -7.17
C SER A 395 -18.44 7.17 -6.97
N ALA A 396 -18.76 7.93 -5.92
CA ALA A 396 -20.13 8.41 -5.67
C ALA A 396 -20.59 9.37 -6.77
N LEU A 397 -19.73 10.31 -7.18
CA LEU A 397 -20.03 11.24 -8.28
C LEU A 397 -20.20 10.52 -9.62
N ALA A 398 -19.32 9.56 -9.92
CA ALA A 398 -19.42 8.73 -11.12
C ALA A 398 -20.69 7.87 -11.11
N ALA A 399 -21.05 7.28 -9.97
CA ALA A 399 -22.29 6.52 -9.82
C ALA A 399 -23.52 7.43 -10.01
N LEU A 400 -23.50 8.64 -9.43
CA LEU A 400 -24.55 9.63 -9.62
C LEU A 400 -24.66 10.07 -11.10
N ALA A 401 -23.54 10.30 -11.77
CA ALA A 401 -23.52 10.63 -13.20
C ALA A 401 -24.05 9.47 -14.07
N ALA A 402 -23.75 8.23 -13.71
CA ALA A 402 -24.27 7.04 -14.41
C ALA A 402 -25.77 6.85 -14.19
N LEU A 403 -26.30 7.19 -13.01
CA LEU A 403 -27.72 7.04 -12.67
C LEU A 403 -28.57 8.27 -13.08
N ALA A 404 -27.99 9.47 -13.03
CA ALA A 404 -28.62 10.75 -13.30
C ALA A 404 -27.63 11.72 -13.98
N PRO A 405 -27.43 11.60 -15.32
CA PRO A 405 -26.36 12.30 -16.04
C PRO A 405 -26.37 13.81 -15.88
N ALA A 406 -27.54 14.46 -15.93
CA ALA A 406 -27.65 15.92 -15.79
C ALA A 406 -27.19 16.41 -14.41
N VAL A 407 -27.56 15.70 -13.35
CA VAL A 407 -27.18 16.03 -11.97
C VAL A 407 -25.67 15.82 -11.79
N GLY A 408 -25.16 14.68 -12.25
CA GLY A 408 -23.72 14.38 -12.20
C GLY A 408 -22.88 15.43 -12.95
N ALA A 409 -23.30 15.82 -14.16
CA ALA A 409 -22.64 16.86 -14.94
C ALA A 409 -22.63 18.21 -14.20
N GLY A 410 -23.73 18.59 -13.56
CA GLY A 410 -23.80 19.81 -12.75
C GLY A 410 -22.77 19.83 -11.62
N PHE A 411 -22.61 18.72 -10.89
CA PHE A 411 -21.59 18.61 -9.84
C PHE A 411 -20.16 18.64 -10.40
N VAL A 412 -19.90 17.99 -11.55
CA VAL A 412 -18.59 18.02 -12.20
C VAL A 412 -18.21 19.44 -12.62
N ILE A 413 -19.14 20.18 -13.25
CA ILE A 413 -18.91 21.57 -13.66
C ILE A 413 -18.69 22.46 -12.44
N ALA A 414 -19.54 22.36 -11.42
CA ALA A 414 -19.38 23.13 -10.19
C ALA A 414 -18.03 22.86 -9.51
N GLY A 415 -17.63 21.59 -9.42
CA GLY A 415 -16.32 21.19 -8.90
C GLY A 415 -15.16 21.75 -9.72
N ALA A 416 -15.26 21.69 -11.05
CA ALA A 416 -14.25 22.25 -11.96
C ALA A 416 -14.11 23.77 -11.80
N VAL A 417 -15.22 24.50 -11.68
CA VAL A 417 -15.23 25.95 -11.42
C VAL A 417 -14.58 26.26 -10.08
N VAL A 418 -14.93 25.53 -9.02
CA VAL A 418 -14.33 25.71 -7.68
C VAL A 418 -12.81 25.47 -7.73
N LEU A 419 -12.37 24.39 -8.36
CA LEU A 419 -10.95 24.06 -8.51
C LEU A 419 -10.20 25.11 -9.34
N PHE A 420 -10.82 25.60 -10.42
CA PHE A 420 -10.26 26.66 -11.25
C PHE A 420 -10.08 27.96 -10.46
N VAL A 421 -11.14 28.43 -9.79
CA VAL A 421 -11.11 29.64 -8.95
C VAL A 421 -10.08 29.50 -7.84
N ALA A 422 -10.04 28.35 -7.16
CA ALA A 422 -9.06 28.08 -6.12
C ALA A 422 -7.62 28.13 -6.66
N SER A 423 -7.38 27.56 -7.84
CA SER A 423 -6.05 27.53 -8.48
C SER A 423 -5.59 28.94 -8.88
N VAL A 424 -6.48 29.75 -9.46
CA VAL A 424 -6.18 31.14 -9.85
C VAL A 424 -5.95 32.00 -8.61
N ALA A 425 -6.70 31.80 -7.53
CA ALA A 425 -6.56 32.56 -6.29
C ALA A 425 -5.31 32.17 -5.48
N LEU A 426 -4.81 30.93 -5.62
CA LEU A 426 -3.71 30.40 -4.82
C LEU A 426 -2.39 31.15 -5.05
N VAL A 427 -2.03 31.44 -6.31
CA VAL A 427 -0.74 32.08 -6.63
C VAL A 427 -0.64 33.50 -6.07
N PRO A 428 -1.61 34.42 -6.32
CA PRO A 428 -1.60 35.75 -5.70
C PRO A 428 -1.60 35.70 -4.17
N TYR A 429 -2.31 34.74 -3.58
CA TYR A 429 -2.34 34.53 -2.14
C TYR A 429 -0.98 34.15 -1.56
N LEU A 430 -0.28 33.18 -2.17
CA LEU A 430 1.06 32.76 -1.76
C LEU A 430 2.08 33.90 -1.92
N VAL A 431 1.98 34.67 -3.01
CA VAL A 431 2.82 35.85 -3.23
C VAL A 431 2.58 36.89 -2.13
N GLY A 432 1.32 37.24 -1.86
CA GLY A 432 0.97 38.20 -0.80
C GLY A 432 1.35 37.72 0.61
N ALA A 433 1.29 36.40 0.88
CA ALA A 433 1.76 35.82 2.14
C ALA A 433 3.28 35.92 2.28
N GLY A 434 4.03 35.56 1.23
CA GLY A 434 5.49 35.64 1.22
C GLY A 434 6.02 37.08 1.36
N VAL A 435 5.45 38.02 0.62
CA VAL A 435 5.84 39.45 0.72
C VAL A 435 5.59 40.00 2.13
N ARG A 436 4.45 39.66 2.76
CA ARG A 436 4.16 40.09 4.14
C ARG A 436 5.11 39.47 5.16
N ALA A 437 5.46 38.19 5.00
CA ALA A 437 6.43 37.51 5.87
C ALA A 437 7.81 38.17 5.78
N VAL A 438 8.31 38.40 4.55
CA VAL A 438 9.61 39.08 4.33
C VAL A 438 9.62 40.50 4.89
N ARG A 439 8.52 41.26 4.75
CA ARG A 439 8.44 42.63 5.28
C ARG A 439 8.45 42.71 6.81
N ARG A 440 7.91 41.70 7.51
CA ARG A 440 7.80 41.71 8.99
C ARG A 440 8.96 41.01 9.68
N GLU A 441 9.43 39.90 9.12
CA GLU A 441 10.43 39.02 9.74
C GLU A 441 11.81 39.11 9.05
N GLY A 442 11.91 39.83 7.93
CA GLY A 442 13.12 39.92 7.12
C GLY A 442 13.23 38.82 6.06
N ALA A 443 14.16 39.00 5.13
CA ALA A 443 14.45 38.00 4.09
C ALA A 443 15.25 36.84 4.68
N GLY A 444 14.68 35.64 4.66
CA GLY A 444 15.30 34.41 5.13
C GLY A 444 14.76 33.20 4.38
N ALA A 445 15.45 32.06 4.46
CA ALA A 445 15.10 30.85 3.71
C ALA A 445 13.64 30.40 3.96
N LEU A 446 13.17 30.54 5.21
CA LEU A 446 11.81 30.15 5.60
C LEU A 446 10.75 31.19 5.20
N THR A 447 11.08 32.48 5.22
CA THR A 447 10.14 33.56 4.87
C THR A 447 9.94 33.68 3.35
N LEU A 448 10.91 33.21 2.55
CA LEU A 448 10.82 33.13 1.08
C LEU A 448 10.06 31.89 0.58
N LEU A 449 9.80 30.90 1.44
CA LEU A 449 9.22 29.62 1.04
C LEU A 449 7.88 29.74 0.27
N PRO A 450 6.91 30.61 0.66
CA PRO A 450 5.68 30.79 -0.12
C PRO A 450 5.93 31.32 -1.55
N LEU A 451 6.94 32.19 -1.72
CA LEU A 451 7.31 32.72 -3.05
C LEU A 451 7.94 31.64 -3.92
N VAL A 452 8.80 30.80 -3.33
CA VAL A 452 9.40 29.66 -4.03
C VAL A 452 8.31 28.67 -4.48
N VAL A 453 7.32 28.38 -3.62
CA VAL A 453 6.19 27.52 -3.99
C VAL A 453 5.36 28.13 -5.12
N ALA A 454 5.07 29.43 -5.07
CA ALA A 454 4.36 30.12 -6.15
C ALA A 454 5.11 30.02 -7.49
N ALA A 455 6.42 30.27 -7.48
CA ALA A 455 7.28 30.14 -8.66
C ALA A 455 7.34 28.70 -9.18
N ALA A 456 7.42 27.71 -8.28
CA ALA A 456 7.42 26.29 -8.62
C ALA A 456 6.11 25.83 -9.27
N ILE A 457 4.98 26.47 -8.98
CA ILE A 457 3.70 26.20 -9.65
C ILE A 457 3.65 26.87 -11.03
N VAL A 458 4.02 28.15 -11.12
CA VAL A 458 3.86 28.93 -12.36
C VAL A 458 4.88 28.53 -13.43
N THR A 459 6.13 28.32 -13.05
CA THR A 459 7.23 28.10 -14.03
C THR A 459 6.98 26.87 -14.92
N PRO A 460 6.62 25.69 -14.39
CA PRO A 460 6.32 24.53 -15.23
C PRO A 460 5.07 24.73 -16.08
N LEU A 461 4.05 25.46 -15.61
CA LEU A 461 2.87 25.73 -16.44
C LEU A 461 3.22 26.61 -17.66
N VAL A 462 4.08 27.61 -17.47
CA VAL A 462 4.60 28.43 -18.58
C VAL A 462 5.45 27.58 -19.52
N LEU A 463 6.39 26.77 -19.00
CA LEU A 463 7.24 25.89 -19.81
C LEU A 463 6.42 24.86 -20.60
N LEU A 464 5.33 24.35 -20.03
CA LEU A 464 4.41 23.45 -20.73
C LEU A 464 3.75 24.16 -21.91
N GLY A 465 3.26 25.39 -21.69
CA GLY A 465 2.68 26.22 -22.75
C GLY A 465 3.68 26.53 -23.86
N VAL A 466 4.93 26.86 -23.51
CA VAL A 466 6.03 27.08 -24.46
C VAL A 466 6.34 25.80 -25.23
N GLY A 467 6.45 24.65 -24.57
CA GLY A 467 6.71 23.36 -25.21
C GLY A 467 5.62 22.97 -26.21
N ILE A 468 4.34 23.18 -25.84
CA ILE A 468 3.20 22.95 -26.74
C ILE A 468 3.24 23.91 -27.92
N TRP A 469 3.45 25.21 -27.67
CA TRP A 469 3.46 26.22 -28.73
C TRP A 469 4.63 26.06 -29.72
N THR A 470 5.81 25.67 -29.22
CA THR A 470 7.01 25.43 -30.03
C THR A 470 7.06 24.04 -30.66
N GLY A 471 6.21 23.10 -30.23
CA GLY A 471 6.23 21.71 -30.67
C GLY A 471 7.40 20.87 -30.14
N VAL A 472 8.12 21.35 -29.12
CA VAL A 472 9.29 20.64 -28.56
C VAL A 472 8.84 19.54 -27.59
N ALA A 473 8.71 18.31 -28.10
CA ALA A 473 8.21 17.16 -27.33
C ALA A 473 9.01 16.88 -26.05
N SER A 474 10.35 16.97 -26.09
CA SER A 474 11.20 16.74 -24.91
C SER A 474 10.93 17.75 -23.78
N LEU A 475 10.62 19.01 -24.11
CA LEU A 475 10.23 20.03 -23.14
C LEU A 475 8.87 19.71 -22.52
N VAL A 476 7.90 19.25 -23.31
CA VAL A 476 6.59 18.80 -22.81
C VAL A 476 6.75 17.63 -21.85
N VAL A 477 7.49 16.59 -22.23
CA VAL A 477 7.74 15.40 -21.39
C VAL A 477 8.43 15.76 -20.09
N ALA A 478 9.52 16.54 -20.15
CA ALA A 478 10.25 16.99 -18.96
C ALA A 478 9.34 17.80 -18.02
N THR A 479 8.50 18.67 -18.59
CA THR A 479 7.59 19.51 -17.80
C THR A 479 6.47 18.69 -17.16
N LEU A 480 5.90 17.70 -17.85
CA LEU A 480 4.91 16.79 -17.29
C LEU A 480 5.50 15.96 -16.13
N ALA A 481 6.74 15.51 -16.24
CA ALA A 481 7.43 14.82 -15.14
C ALA A 481 7.60 15.73 -13.91
N VAL A 482 7.98 17.00 -14.11
CA VAL A 482 8.06 17.99 -13.02
C VAL A 482 6.69 18.25 -12.39
N LEU A 483 5.65 18.44 -13.21
CA LEU A 483 4.28 18.65 -12.72
C LEU A 483 3.77 17.44 -11.92
N ALA A 484 4.10 16.21 -12.31
CA ALA A 484 3.74 15.01 -11.56
C ALA A 484 4.39 15.01 -10.16
N VAL A 485 5.68 15.35 -10.07
CA VAL A 485 6.39 15.47 -8.78
C VAL A 485 5.79 16.57 -7.92
N LEU A 486 5.47 17.73 -8.49
CA LEU A 486 4.79 18.81 -7.77
C LEU A 486 3.38 18.40 -7.33
N GLY A 487 2.65 17.66 -8.16
CA GLY A 487 1.34 17.10 -7.84
C GLY A 487 1.41 16.14 -6.65
N TYR A 488 2.46 15.32 -6.56
CA TYR A 488 2.72 14.47 -5.39
C TYR A 488 2.90 15.30 -4.11
N PHE A 489 3.73 16.35 -4.13
CA PHE A 489 3.90 17.22 -2.97
C PHE A 489 2.64 18.01 -2.63
N GLY A 490 1.89 18.48 -3.63
CA GLY A 490 0.59 19.13 -3.45
C GLY A 490 -0.43 18.20 -2.81
N PHE A 491 -0.48 16.95 -3.24
CA PHE A 491 -1.32 15.92 -2.63
C PHE A 491 -0.95 15.67 -1.16
N LEU A 492 0.35 15.52 -0.85
CA LEU A 492 0.82 15.39 0.52
C LEU A 492 0.50 16.63 1.36
N PHE A 493 0.60 17.83 0.79
CA PHE A 493 0.25 19.07 1.46
C PHE A 493 -1.23 19.13 1.82
N ILE A 494 -2.11 18.74 0.91
CA ILE A 494 -3.56 18.63 1.17
C ILE A 494 -3.83 17.59 2.27
N ALA A 495 -3.15 16.43 2.23
CA ALA A 495 -3.27 15.40 3.25
C ALA A 495 -2.84 15.93 4.63
N PHE A 496 -1.69 16.61 4.69
CA PHE A 496 -1.17 17.24 5.89
C PHE A 496 -2.13 18.30 6.44
N LEU A 497 -2.65 19.16 5.58
CA LEU A 497 -3.60 20.22 5.95
C LEU A 497 -4.93 19.64 6.45
N ALA A 498 -5.63 18.87 5.62
CA ALA A 498 -6.97 18.39 5.92
C ALA A 498 -6.97 17.47 7.15
N TYR A 499 -6.05 16.49 7.19
CA TYR A 499 -5.96 15.57 8.32
C TYR A 499 -5.35 16.24 9.56
N GLY A 500 -4.34 17.09 9.38
CA GLY A 500 -3.68 17.78 10.48
C GLY A 500 -4.62 18.73 11.22
N GLN A 501 -5.49 19.45 10.50
CA GLN A 501 -6.52 20.29 11.11
C GLN A 501 -7.56 19.45 11.86
N TRP A 502 -8.05 18.35 11.28
CA TRP A 502 -8.92 17.43 12.01
C TRP A 502 -8.24 16.88 13.29
N TYR A 503 -6.96 16.50 13.19
CA TYR A 503 -6.20 15.96 14.31
C TYR A 503 -5.98 17.00 15.42
N ALA A 504 -5.67 18.25 15.06
CA ALA A 504 -5.39 19.32 16.00
C ALA A 504 -6.57 19.62 16.93
N HIS A 505 -7.80 19.50 16.42
CA HIS A 505 -9.03 19.84 17.15
C HIS A 505 -9.70 18.63 17.83
N ARG A 506 -9.01 17.47 17.90
CA ARG A 506 -9.58 16.29 18.56
C ARG A 506 -9.49 16.46 20.08
N ARG A 507 -10.49 15.95 20.80
CA ARG A 507 -10.42 15.85 22.26
C ARG A 507 -9.40 14.79 22.69
N PRO A 508 -8.64 15.02 23.77
CA PRO A 508 -7.78 14.00 24.37
C PRO A 508 -8.57 12.74 24.70
N ALA A 509 -8.05 11.57 24.34
CA ALA A 509 -8.68 10.29 24.63
C ALA A 509 -8.15 9.69 25.93
N GLY A 510 -9.03 9.41 26.88
CA GLY A 510 -8.71 8.74 28.15
C GLY A 510 -7.95 9.63 29.16
N PRO A 511 -7.74 9.13 30.39
CA PRO A 511 -7.06 9.87 31.44
C PRO A 511 -5.56 10.04 31.14
N VAL A 512 -5.04 11.21 31.49
CA VAL A 512 -3.63 11.61 31.29
C VAL A 512 -3.00 12.08 32.59
N ASP A 513 -1.67 11.96 32.66
CA ASP A 513 -0.88 12.23 33.85
C ASP A 513 -0.29 13.67 33.85
N ALA A 514 -0.19 14.31 32.67
CA ALA A 514 0.28 15.68 32.53
C ALA A 514 -0.31 16.41 31.32
N VAL A 515 -0.56 17.71 31.45
CA VAL A 515 -0.77 18.64 30.33
C VAL A 515 0.52 19.42 30.10
N VAL A 516 1.03 19.45 28.88
CA VAL A 516 2.33 20.05 28.54
C VAL A 516 2.12 21.19 27.56
N VAL A 517 2.25 22.43 27.99
CA VAL A 517 2.19 23.59 27.09
C VAL A 517 3.55 23.75 26.45
N LEU A 518 3.60 23.66 25.11
CA LEU A 518 4.83 23.82 24.35
C LEU A 518 5.11 25.31 24.10
N GLY A 519 6.35 25.69 24.38
CA GLY A 519 6.87 27.03 24.22
C GLY A 519 6.81 27.56 22.78
N SER A 520 6.76 28.87 22.69
CA SER A 520 7.06 29.64 21.49
C SER A 520 7.60 31.00 21.89
N ARG A 521 8.27 31.66 20.95
CA ARG A 521 8.94 32.95 21.15
C ARG A 521 8.25 33.90 22.14
N VAL A 522 8.99 34.36 23.14
CA VAL A 522 8.57 35.36 24.15
C VAL A 522 9.23 36.71 23.86
N PHE A 523 8.56 37.82 24.17
CA PHE A 523 9.09 39.17 23.97
C PHE A 523 9.38 39.84 25.31
N GLY A 524 10.64 39.79 25.76
CA GLY A 524 11.03 40.21 27.10
C GLY A 524 10.39 39.29 28.14
N GLU A 525 9.51 39.85 28.98
CA GLU A 525 8.71 39.07 29.95
C GLU A 525 7.25 38.85 29.50
N ARG A 526 6.86 39.38 28.33
CA ARG A 526 5.46 39.34 27.88
C ARG A 526 5.16 38.11 27.04
N VAL A 527 4.12 37.39 27.46
CA VAL A 527 3.50 36.30 26.70
C VAL A 527 2.73 36.88 25.51
N PRO A 528 3.09 36.55 24.25
CA PRO A 528 2.33 37.02 23.09
C PRO A 528 0.99 36.28 22.93
N PRO A 529 0.03 36.83 22.15
CA PRO A 529 -1.31 36.25 22.01
C PRO A 529 -1.36 34.78 21.58
N LEU A 530 -0.44 34.33 20.71
CA LEU A 530 -0.37 32.93 20.29
C LEU A 530 0.08 31.99 21.41
N LEU A 531 0.96 32.46 22.30
CA LEU A 531 1.42 31.71 23.45
C LEU A 531 0.37 31.71 24.57
N ALA A 532 -0.29 32.85 24.79
CA ALA A 532 -1.43 32.96 25.71
C ALA A 532 -2.52 31.94 25.34
N ALA A 533 -2.94 31.89 24.07
CA ALA A 533 -3.93 30.92 23.60
C ALA A 533 -3.54 29.45 23.85
N ARG A 534 -2.24 29.12 23.82
CA ARG A 534 -1.76 27.76 24.18
C ARG A 534 -1.87 27.50 25.67
N ILE A 535 -1.52 28.49 26.50
CA ILE A 535 -1.58 28.36 27.96
C ILE A 535 -3.04 28.25 28.38
N ASP A 536 -3.92 29.13 27.86
CA ASP A 536 -5.35 29.13 28.15
C ASP A 536 -6.00 27.77 27.81
N LEU A 537 -5.71 27.22 26.62
CA LEU A 537 -6.17 25.88 26.24
C LEU A 537 -5.57 24.77 27.13
N GLY A 538 -4.32 24.94 27.57
CA GLY A 538 -3.68 24.02 28.52
C GLY A 538 -4.38 24.00 29.89
N ILE A 539 -4.80 25.18 30.37
CA ILE A 539 -5.58 25.33 31.60
C ILE A 539 -6.96 24.70 31.42
N GLU A 540 -7.66 24.97 30.31
CA GLU A 540 -8.96 24.37 30.01
C GLU A 540 -8.89 22.83 30.04
N VAL A 541 -7.87 22.24 29.42
CA VAL A 541 -7.69 20.77 29.39
C VAL A 541 -7.33 20.22 30.76
N LEU A 542 -6.54 20.93 31.55
CA LEU A 542 -6.24 20.55 32.93
C LEU A 542 -7.52 20.51 33.77
N ASP A 543 -8.33 21.56 33.68
CA ASP A 543 -9.60 21.70 34.41
C ASP A 543 -10.61 20.63 33.99
N GLU A 544 -10.72 20.32 32.69
CA GLU A 544 -11.56 19.23 32.19
C GLU A 544 -11.15 17.86 32.76
N GLN A 545 -9.84 17.57 32.83
CA GLN A 545 -9.33 16.31 33.37
C GLN A 545 -9.53 16.22 34.89
N MET A 546 -9.32 17.32 35.61
CA MET A 546 -9.58 17.39 37.05
C MET A 546 -11.08 17.30 37.38
N GLY A 547 -11.95 17.87 36.54
CA GLY A 547 -13.40 17.74 36.69
C GLY A 547 -13.88 16.29 36.46
N ALA A 548 -13.21 15.55 35.56
CA ALA A 548 -13.50 14.14 35.32
C ALA A 548 -12.96 13.21 36.42
N ASP A 549 -11.82 13.54 37.03
CA ASP A 549 -11.21 12.81 38.14
C ASP A 549 -10.56 13.77 39.16
N PRO A 550 -11.30 14.20 40.20
CA PRO A 550 -10.80 15.16 41.20
C PRO A 550 -9.60 14.67 42.01
N GLY A 551 -9.38 13.34 42.08
CA GLY A 551 -8.26 12.73 42.79
C GLY A 551 -6.98 12.64 41.95
N SER A 552 -7.02 13.06 40.68
CA SER A 552 -5.91 12.90 39.75
C SER A 552 -4.70 13.77 40.14
N PRO A 553 -3.48 13.19 40.19
CA PRO A 553 -2.24 13.94 40.40
C PRO A 553 -1.77 14.66 39.13
N ILE A 554 -2.68 14.98 38.21
CA ILE A 554 -2.38 15.65 36.94
C ILE A 554 -1.74 17.02 37.19
N VAL A 555 -0.70 17.30 36.41
CA VAL A 555 0.10 18.52 36.48
C VAL A 555 0.10 19.26 35.13
N LEU A 556 0.27 20.58 35.18
CA LEU A 556 0.56 21.42 34.03
C LEU A 556 2.07 21.64 33.95
N VAL A 557 2.68 21.28 32.83
CA VAL A 557 4.10 21.50 32.56
C VAL A 557 4.24 22.56 31.48
N CYS A 558 4.88 23.67 31.82
CA CYS A 558 5.28 24.70 30.87
C CYS A 558 6.69 24.35 30.35
N SER A 559 6.79 23.88 29.10
CA SER A 559 8.04 23.39 28.49
C SER A 559 8.50 24.30 27.36
N GLY A 560 9.65 24.94 27.56
CA GLY A 560 10.31 25.78 26.57
C GLY A 560 11.57 26.42 27.13
N GLY A 561 12.70 26.26 26.44
CA GLY A 561 13.96 26.88 26.84
C GLY A 561 14.07 28.36 26.51
N GLN A 562 15.30 28.87 26.52
CA GLN A 562 15.60 30.28 26.28
C GLN A 562 16.18 30.48 24.88
N GLY A 563 15.51 31.27 24.05
CA GLY A 563 16.02 31.74 22.78
C GLY A 563 17.15 32.77 22.92
N PRO A 564 17.99 32.95 21.89
CA PRO A 564 19.12 33.88 21.94
C PRO A 564 18.71 35.36 22.10
N ASP A 565 17.50 35.72 21.68
CA ASP A 565 16.94 37.07 21.77
C ASP A 565 15.98 37.25 22.96
N GLU A 566 15.94 36.29 23.89
CA GLU A 566 14.98 36.25 25.00
C GLU A 566 15.66 36.49 26.34
N THR A 567 15.01 37.27 27.21
CA THR A 567 15.55 37.61 28.54
C THR A 567 15.27 36.56 29.60
N MET A 568 14.40 35.59 29.30
CA MET A 568 14.06 34.46 30.18
C MET A 568 13.60 33.24 29.36
N PRO A 569 13.69 32.03 29.92
CA PRO A 569 13.13 30.84 29.28
C PRO A 569 11.62 30.95 29.05
N GLU A 570 11.14 30.48 27.89
CA GLU A 570 9.72 30.47 27.54
C GLU A 570 8.88 29.75 28.62
N GLY A 571 9.39 28.62 29.15
CA GLY A 571 8.78 27.84 30.22
C GLY A 571 8.50 28.63 31.50
N GLU A 572 9.40 29.55 31.85
CA GLU A 572 9.25 30.41 33.04
C GLU A 572 8.17 31.47 32.82
N ALA A 573 8.17 32.13 31.66
CA ALA A 573 7.15 33.11 31.30
C ALA A 573 5.75 32.49 31.24
N MET A 574 5.62 31.30 30.65
CA MET A 574 4.36 30.57 30.59
C MET A 574 3.85 30.18 31.98
N ALA A 575 4.73 29.71 32.87
CA ALA A 575 4.34 29.33 34.23
C ALA A 575 3.84 30.54 35.04
N ARG A 576 4.50 31.69 34.94
CA ARG A 576 4.03 32.93 35.60
C ARG A 576 2.64 33.34 35.12
N TYR A 577 2.40 33.24 33.82
CA TYR A 577 1.09 33.53 33.24
C TYR A 577 0.04 32.52 33.72
N ALA A 578 0.34 31.21 33.72
CA ALA A 578 -0.58 30.18 34.19
C ALA A 578 -0.95 30.34 35.68
N ALA A 579 0.04 30.65 36.53
CA ALA A 579 -0.20 30.95 37.94
C ALA A 579 -1.11 32.18 38.13
N ALA A 580 -0.91 33.24 37.33
CA ALA A 580 -1.76 34.42 37.35
C ALA A 580 -3.22 34.14 36.89
N HIS A 581 -3.44 33.04 36.17
CA HIS A 581 -4.75 32.58 35.70
C HIS A 581 -5.35 31.45 36.56
N GLY A 582 -4.81 31.23 37.77
CA GLY A 582 -5.44 30.37 38.78
C GLY A 582 -4.93 28.94 38.87
N VAL A 583 -3.86 28.57 38.14
CA VAL A 583 -3.22 27.26 38.28
C VAL A 583 -2.44 27.22 39.60
N ALA A 584 -2.69 26.19 40.43
CA ALA A 584 -2.01 26.02 41.70
C ALA A 584 -0.52 25.67 41.52
N GLU A 585 0.36 26.28 42.33
CA GLU A 585 1.82 26.16 42.20
C GLU A 585 2.32 24.72 42.43
N ASP A 586 1.61 23.91 43.22
CA ASP A 586 1.93 22.49 43.46
C ASP A 586 1.67 21.60 42.23
N ARG A 587 0.84 22.07 41.29
CA ARG A 587 0.51 21.41 40.02
C ARG A 587 1.22 22.01 38.82
N LEU A 588 2.01 23.07 39.00
CA LEU A 588 2.64 23.81 37.92
C LEU A 588 4.15 23.55 37.86
N PHE A 589 4.62 22.88 36.81
CA PHE A 589 6.02 22.57 36.60
C PHE A 589 6.62 23.32 35.40
N ARG A 590 7.94 23.53 35.46
CA ARG A 590 8.71 24.30 34.48
C ARG A 590 9.80 23.39 33.89
N GLU A 591 9.87 23.35 32.57
CA GLU A 591 10.97 22.75 31.80
C GLU A 591 11.58 23.84 30.93
N THR A 592 12.86 24.17 31.13
CA THR A 592 13.51 25.38 30.60
C THR A 592 14.81 25.11 29.83
N ALA A 593 15.14 23.85 29.56
CA ALA A 593 16.40 23.46 28.93
C ALA A 593 16.25 23.07 27.45
N SER A 594 15.02 22.85 26.99
CA SER A 594 14.70 22.44 25.63
C SER A 594 15.02 23.48 24.55
N ARG A 595 15.52 23.03 23.40
CA ARG A 595 15.82 23.88 22.24
C ARG A 595 14.91 23.62 21.04
N ASP A 596 14.20 22.49 21.05
CA ASP A 596 13.26 22.12 20.01
C ASP A 596 12.07 21.31 20.56
N THR A 597 11.09 21.04 19.71
CA THR A 597 9.89 20.26 20.06
C THR A 597 10.22 18.83 20.55
N ARG A 598 11.30 18.20 20.07
CA ARG A 598 11.69 16.85 20.50
C ARG A 598 12.30 16.90 21.91
N GLU A 599 13.17 17.88 22.16
CA GLU A 599 13.74 18.12 23.49
C GLU A 599 12.66 18.50 24.49
N ASN A 600 11.71 19.39 24.15
CA ASN A 600 10.54 19.72 24.98
C ASN A 600 9.85 18.45 25.52
N LEU A 601 9.44 17.56 24.62
CA LEU A 601 8.73 16.34 24.98
C LEU A 601 9.61 15.35 25.76
N THR A 602 10.88 15.21 25.38
CA THR A 602 11.79 14.24 25.98
C THR A 602 12.23 14.66 27.39
N LEU A 603 12.54 15.94 27.57
CA LEU A 603 12.92 16.52 28.86
C LEU A 603 11.72 16.58 29.80
N THR A 604 10.53 16.92 29.30
CA THR A 604 9.30 16.85 30.08
C THR A 604 9.02 15.42 30.56
N ARG A 605 9.17 14.41 29.69
CA ARG A 605 9.03 13.00 30.12
C ARG A 605 10.00 12.66 31.26
N ARG A 606 11.27 13.05 31.14
CA ARG A 606 12.28 12.81 32.19
C ARG A 606 11.96 13.55 33.49
N LEU A 607 11.42 14.77 33.39
CA LEU A 607 10.98 15.56 34.54
C LEU A 607 9.84 14.85 35.31
N LEU A 608 8.86 14.31 34.58
CA LEU A 608 7.76 13.54 35.18
C LEU A 608 8.26 12.23 35.82
N GLU A 609 9.10 11.48 35.12
CA GLU A 609 9.71 10.24 35.63
C GLU A 609 10.53 10.50 36.91
N GLY A 610 11.35 11.56 36.92
CA GLY A 610 12.15 11.95 38.07
C GLY A 610 11.33 12.37 39.30
N ARG A 611 10.05 12.71 39.11
CA ARG A 611 9.09 13.04 40.17
C ARG A 611 8.17 11.87 40.53
N GLY A 612 8.36 10.70 39.92
CA GLY A 612 7.52 9.53 40.15
C GLY A 612 6.10 9.64 39.57
N LEU A 613 5.88 10.56 38.62
CA LEU A 613 4.58 10.73 37.95
C LEU A 613 4.50 9.86 36.69
N GLY A 614 3.26 9.60 36.26
CA GLY A 614 3.00 8.96 34.98
C GLY A 614 3.44 9.84 33.79
N THR A 615 3.68 9.20 32.65
CA THR A 615 4.24 9.86 31.44
C THR A 615 3.25 9.99 30.29
N ARG A 616 1.97 9.64 30.50
CA ARG A 616 0.93 9.87 29.49
C ARG A 616 0.55 11.34 29.53
N MET A 617 0.73 12.03 28.42
CA MET A 617 0.60 13.49 28.41
C MET A 617 -0.26 14.01 27.25
N VAL A 618 -0.83 15.20 27.43
CA VAL A 618 -1.42 16.01 26.36
C VAL A 618 -0.51 17.21 26.14
N ALA A 619 0.13 17.30 24.99
CA ALA A 619 0.88 18.47 24.58
C ALA A 619 -0.03 19.49 23.87
N VAL A 620 0.09 20.75 24.25
CA VAL A 620 -0.68 21.88 23.72
C VAL A 620 0.26 22.79 22.93
N THR A 621 -0.13 23.09 21.70
CA THR A 621 0.59 24.00 20.77
C THR A 621 -0.42 24.63 19.82
N ASN A 622 -0.02 25.52 18.92
CA ASN A 622 -0.94 26.04 17.89
C ASN A 622 -1.34 24.99 16.83
N ASP A 623 -2.52 25.18 16.22
CA ASP A 623 -3.15 24.26 15.24
C ASP A 623 -2.24 23.82 14.10
N PHE A 624 -1.49 24.76 13.52
CA PHE A 624 -0.60 24.46 12.39
C PHE A 624 0.58 23.54 12.78
N HIS A 625 1.00 23.55 14.06
CA HIS A 625 2.14 22.78 14.57
C HIS A 625 1.73 21.45 15.22
N ALA A 626 0.49 21.33 15.70
CA ALA A 626 0.00 20.18 16.46
C ALA A 626 0.26 18.84 15.76
N PHE A 627 -0.02 18.75 14.45
CA PHE A 627 0.17 17.49 13.73
C PHE A 627 1.64 17.08 13.60
N ARG A 628 2.55 18.02 13.29
CA ARG A 628 3.99 17.74 13.24
C ARG A 628 4.53 17.35 14.61
N ALA A 629 4.18 18.09 15.66
CA ALA A 629 4.56 17.76 17.04
C ALA A 629 4.10 16.34 17.43
N SER A 630 2.92 15.93 16.97
CA SER A 630 2.41 14.58 17.21
C SER A 630 3.22 13.48 16.52
N ILE A 631 3.68 13.72 15.29
CA ILE A 631 4.55 12.79 14.56
C ILE A 631 5.90 12.67 15.27
N ILE A 632 6.46 13.78 15.77
CA ILE A 632 7.70 13.81 16.55
C ILE A 632 7.53 13.01 17.87
N ALA A 633 6.42 13.21 18.58
CA ALA A 633 6.11 12.47 19.81
C ALA A 633 6.06 10.96 19.55
N ARG A 634 5.33 10.53 18.51
CA ARG A 634 5.25 9.13 18.11
C ARG A 634 6.60 8.56 17.72
N GLY A 635 7.38 9.28 16.89
CA GLY A 635 8.71 8.86 16.46
C GLY A 635 9.70 8.72 17.62
N SER A 636 9.47 9.43 18.72
CA SER A 636 10.27 9.37 19.95
C SER A 636 9.75 8.35 20.96
N GLY A 637 8.68 7.60 20.64
CA GLY A 637 8.07 6.62 21.54
C GLY A 637 7.34 7.23 22.74
N ILE A 638 7.02 8.53 22.70
CA ILE A 638 6.40 9.25 23.82
C ILE A 638 4.87 9.12 23.72
N ALA A 639 4.24 8.77 24.84
CA ALA A 639 2.79 8.68 24.99
C ALA A 639 2.13 10.07 25.10
N ALA A 640 2.41 10.95 24.14
CA ALA A 640 1.84 12.29 24.06
C ALA A 640 0.75 12.39 22.98
N GLN A 641 -0.45 12.79 23.39
CA GLN A 641 -1.46 13.32 22.48
C GLN A 641 -1.17 14.79 22.24
N VAL A 642 -1.40 15.32 21.04
CA VAL A 642 -1.18 16.75 20.77
C VAL A 642 -2.48 17.39 20.31
N ILE A 643 -2.78 18.57 20.84
CA ILE A 643 -3.93 19.39 20.48
C ILE A 643 -3.49 20.80 20.06
N GLY A 644 -4.33 21.44 19.25
CA GLY A 644 -4.12 22.75 18.65
C GLY A 644 -4.88 23.87 19.36
N ALA A 645 -4.19 24.97 19.63
CA ALA A 645 -4.74 26.25 20.02
C ALA A 645 -4.92 27.17 18.80
N PRO A 646 -5.97 28.00 18.78
CA PRO A 646 -6.29 28.89 17.66
C PRO A 646 -5.10 29.72 17.17
N THR A 647 -4.96 29.82 15.85
CA THR A 647 -3.92 30.64 15.21
C THR A 647 -4.50 31.83 14.46
N ALA A 648 -3.84 33.00 14.55
CA ALA A 648 -4.19 34.17 13.76
C ALA A 648 -4.10 33.90 12.24
N HIS A 649 -5.16 34.25 11.50
CA HIS A 649 -5.31 33.94 10.06
C HIS A 649 -4.14 34.44 9.17
N TYR A 650 -3.52 35.57 9.50
CA TYR A 650 -2.42 36.13 8.70
C TYR A 650 -1.11 35.33 8.84
N TYR A 651 -0.91 34.63 9.97
CA TYR A 651 0.31 33.87 10.25
C TYR A 651 0.23 32.43 9.72
N PHE A 652 -1.00 31.91 9.60
CA PHE A 652 -1.30 30.54 9.23
C PHE A 652 -0.59 30.02 7.95
N PRO A 653 -0.54 30.76 6.81
CA PRO A 653 -0.09 30.17 5.55
C PRO A 653 1.41 29.90 5.51
N ALA A 654 2.22 30.89 5.89
CA ALA A 654 3.67 30.73 5.95
C ALA A 654 4.06 29.69 7.02
N ALA A 655 3.36 29.69 8.16
CA ALA A 655 3.58 28.73 9.23
C ALA A 655 3.29 27.28 8.78
N VAL A 656 2.14 27.03 8.16
CA VAL A 656 1.77 25.69 7.66
C VAL A 656 2.77 25.16 6.64
N ILE A 657 3.20 25.98 5.67
CA ILE A 657 4.17 25.53 4.64
C ILE A 657 5.48 25.14 5.30
N ARG A 658 5.94 25.92 6.30
CA ARG A 658 7.13 25.58 7.10
C ARG A 658 6.95 24.28 7.89
N GLU A 659 5.79 24.07 8.54
CA GLU A 659 5.54 22.82 9.27
C GLU A 659 5.48 21.61 8.34
N PHE A 660 4.88 21.78 7.16
CA PHE A 660 4.85 20.74 6.14
C PHE A 660 6.26 20.39 5.65
N ALA A 661 7.09 21.39 5.36
CA ALA A 661 8.51 21.17 5.05
C ALA A 661 9.23 20.44 6.19
N GLY A 662 8.93 20.79 7.44
CA GLY A 662 9.43 20.09 8.63
C GLY A 662 8.99 18.63 8.72
N VAL A 663 7.79 18.28 8.26
CA VAL A 663 7.33 16.87 8.17
C VAL A 663 8.05 16.12 7.07
N LEU A 664 8.22 16.72 5.88
CA LEU A 664 8.96 16.09 4.78
C LEU A 664 10.42 15.82 5.16
N ALA A 665 11.04 16.72 5.92
CA ALA A 665 12.41 16.59 6.42
C ALA A 665 12.61 15.42 7.41
N LEU A 666 11.53 14.84 7.95
CA LEU A 666 11.63 13.62 8.76
C LEU A 666 11.91 12.37 7.92
N SER A 667 11.66 12.40 6.61
CA SER A 667 11.82 11.24 5.72
C SER A 667 12.28 11.65 4.30
N PRO A 668 13.37 12.41 4.14
CA PRO A 668 13.77 13.00 2.86
C PRO A 668 14.08 11.96 1.78
N ALA A 669 14.71 10.84 2.17
CA ALA A 669 15.05 9.75 1.25
C ALA A 669 13.80 9.11 0.63
N VAL A 670 12.72 8.95 1.40
CA VAL A 670 11.46 8.39 0.89
C VAL A 670 10.87 9.28 -0.19
N HIS A 671 10.82 10.59 0.06
CA HIS A 671 10.28 11.55 -0.90
C HIS A 671 11.16 11.70 -2.14
N ALA A 672 12.49 11.62 -1.99
CA ALA A 672 13.42 11.64 -3.12
C ALA A 672 13.23 10.42 -4.03
N VAL A 673 13.12 9.21 -3.46
CA VAL A 673 12.89 7.98 -4.22
C VAL A 673 11.53 8.02 -4.93
N VAL A 674 10.46 8.39 -4.24
CA VAL A 674 9.12 8.48 -4.84
C VAL A 674 9.08 9.52 -5.96
N GLY A 675 9.70 10.69 -5.75
CA GLY A 675 9.80 11.73 -6.76
C GLY A 675 10.57 11.27 -8.00
N LEU A 676 11.70 10.60 -7.82
CA LEU A 676 12.49 10.05 -8.92
C LEU A 676 11.71 8.99 -9.71
N VAL A 677 11.09 8.03 -9.03
CA VAL A 677 10.29 6.97 -9.67
C VAL A 677 9.13 7.59 -10.45
N LEU A 678 8.45 8.58 -9.88
CA LEU A 678 7.34 9.26 -10.54
C LEU A 678 7.80 10.03 -11.79
N ALA A 679 8.91 10.77 -11.69
CA ALA A 679 9.47 11.52 -12.80
C ALA A 679 9.91 10.59 -13.95
N LEU A 680 10.59 9.47 -13.64
CA LEU A 680 11.01 8.49 -14.64
C LEU A 680 9.81 7.79 -15.28
N THR A 681 8.79 7.43 -14.50
CA THR A 681 7.60 6.75 -15.02
C THR A 681 6.79 7.66 -15.94
N VAL A 682 6.51 8.90 -15.51
CA VAL A 682 5.78 9.87 -16.33
C VAL A 682 6.60 10.31 -17.54
N GLY A 683 7.91 10.46 -17.38
CA GLY A 683 8.83 10.76 -18.48
C GLY A 683 8.84 9.66 -19.54
N ALA A 684 8.95 8.39 -19.12
CA ALA A 684 8.92 7.24 -20.03
C ALA A 684 7.56 7.12 -20.74
N LEU A 685 6.45 7.25 -20.01
CA LEU A 685 5.10 7.21 -20.60
C LEU A 685 4.88 8.37 -21.58
N GLY A 686 5.30 9.59 -21.22
CA GLY A 686 5.20 10.76 -22.08
C GLY A 686 6.02 10.60 -23.36
N ALA A 687 7.25 10.06 -23.26
CA ALA A 687 8.07 9.76 -24.42
C ALA A 687 7.41 8.68 -25.31
N LEU A 688 6.86 7.62 -24.72
CA LEU A 688 6.15 6.56 -25.46
C LEU A 688 4.89 7.04 -26.19
N LEU A 689 4.22 8.08 -25.68
CA LEU A 689 3.01 8.64 -26.31
C LEU A 689 3.30 9.68 -27.40
N LEU A 690 4.51 10.26 -27.40
CA LEU A 690 4.92 11.32 -28.33
C LEU A 690 5.92 10.84 -29.40
N LEU A 691 6.48 9.63 -29.23
CA LEU A 691 7.15 8.85 -30.27
C LEU A 691 6.10 8.05 -31.05
#